data_AF-A0AAV9PLS6-F1
#
_entry.id   AF-A0AAV9PLS6-F1
#
_cell.length_a   1.000
_cell.length_b   1.000
_cell.length_c   1.000
_cell.angle_alpha   90.00
_cell.angle_beta   90.00
_cell.angle_gamma   90.00
#
_symmetry.space_group_name_H-M   'P 1'
#
loop_
_entity.id
_entity.type
_entity.pdbx_description
1 polymer ?
#
loop_
_entity_poly.entity_id
_entity_poly.type
_entity_poly.pdbx_seq_one_letter_code
_entity_poly.pdbx_strand_id
1 'polypeptide(L)'
;MPIRLTSPPRSLDLDLVKSRSNRRRLHDFSASSTAGRILICTILAGVVTLLYCWTTLWAAPQSWFFNADSAYEYRYTDHRLLESGAFIKAANASEHTTPARVSKNQPVMCVAMTTIKRKKTQYLSDAAGSMLVGLTPEERSAIEARLIFVDLNATLHPQWDDPWLDVFDWWGGYNVTDAEMDMLREYRAHEKIQAKGIFDYAYALSQCYNETTAPYIAMVEDDVAFADGWLAKTLDALATVRQKKAPWLYLRLFFTEWHLGWDADIDSLATNPWIWFVVPIISSLVTAAGLKFRCHYYRSSHDINHARCASLWILLCVTIPAIFTLLFLIRPDGFVPRTGVVRMDDKGCCTQALVYPREQVPALIQHLHDVKPGPTDLKIEKYANELGLARYALAPQVVQHIGLISTRGMPKKYTQQTWAFTFETQKAEKLAKEHAESARWGVWRAELNSDIHLLPLLDLAQALRKNMAPTTENVPAKGIPFWTPQHLLNPGTPLKPDAKLPTLFTPLTIRGNVLRNRIIVAPMCQYSTAPSGPDIGALTPYHITTLGHYALKGAGLVFIEASGVQPNGRISPNCPGIWSDDQIPGVKAVADMVRSQGALCGMQLAHAGRKSSTVPPFIAAQFKKGSVRATKENYGWPEDVVSASGGEDFVWDGKRSDDPEGGYYAPRALSKDEIKQLVQDWAAAAVRSVKAGVDVIEIHGAHGYLIHQFLSPITNQRTDDYGGSFENRTRLLVEIIKAIRAVIPESMPLFLRLSSTEWMDDTEPGKRNGSWDVDSTIRVSKIASDLGVDLLDVSSGGNHPQQKINMFDSKDYQTKIAAQIRRELREAGKPMLIGAVGLITEAEQARDIVSTSAEAEGQDSKHDGSTGEEAAAAEKMTDAKGGKTPMADCILVARQFMREPEWVLKVGWKLGVDLAWPNQFNRVRFPKL
;
A
#
# COMPACT_ATOMS: atom_id res chain seq x y z
N MET A 1 -102.07 -24.68 -47.77
CA MET A 1 -101.97 -24.96 -49.22
C MET A 1 -100.54 -24.63 -49.69
N PRO A 2 -100.01 -25.28 -50.73
CA PRO A 2 -98.90 -26.25 -50.62
C PRO A 2 -97.50 -25.78 -51.09
N ILE A 3 -96.47 -26.46 -50.55
CA ILE A 3 -95.24 -27.03 -51.17
C ILE A 3 -94.53 -26.26 -52.31
N ARG A 4 -93.24 -25.92 -52.10
CA ARG A 4 -92.02 -26.33 -52.89
C ARG A 4 -90.86 -25.37 -52.55
N LEU A 5 -89.85 -25.80 -51.78
CA LEU A 5 -88.60 -26.47 -52.20
C LEU A 5 -87.88 -25.76 -53.35
N THR A 6 -86.71 -25.16 -53.06
CA THR A 6 -85.39 -25.55 -53.62
C THR A 6 -84.19 -24.72 -53.09
N SER A 7 -83.13 -25.44 -52.71
CA SER A 7 -81.69 -25.10 -52.69
C SER A 7 -81.06 -24.34 -51.48
N PRO A 8 -79.80 -24.68 -51.11
CA PRO A 8 -79.35 -24.91 -49.73
C PRO A 8 -78.72 -23.67 -49.05
N PRO A 9 -78.50 -23.70 -47.72
CA PRO A 9 -78.07 -22.54 -46.97
C PRO A 9 -76.56 -22.34 -47.07
N ARG A 10 -76.11 -21.11 -47.35
CA ARG A 10 -74.79 -20.68 -46.88
C ARG A 10 -74.91 -20.32 -45.41
N SER A 11 -74.60 -21.29 -44.55
CA SER A 11 -74.26 -21.05 -43.16
C SER A 11 -73.11 -20.05 -43.10
N LEU A 12 -73.39 -18.82 -42.62
CA LEU A 12 -72.34 -17.91 -42.18
C LEU A 12 -71.73 -18.53 -40.92
N ASP A 13 -70.58 -19.17 -41.10
CA ASP A 13 -69.87 -19.91 -40.08
C ASP A 13 -69.39 -18.95 -38.97
N LEU A 14 -70.02 -19.08 -37.80
CA LEU A 14 -69.79 -18.26 -36.60
C LEU A 14 -68.55 -18.71 -35.81
N ASP A 15 -67.68 -19.55 -36.40
CA ASP A 15 -66.54 -20.18 -35.71
C ASP A 15 -65.14 -19.64 -36.08
N LEU A 16 -65.03 -18.57 -36.88
CA LEU A 16 -63.71 -18.09 -37.36
C LEU A 16 -63.12 -16.86 -36.65
N VAL A 17 -63.82 -16.25 -35.69
CA VAL A 17 -63.33 -15.02 -35.01
C VAL A 17 -62.68 -15.30 -33.65
N LYS A 18 -63.07 -16.37 -32.93
CA LYS A 18 -62.43 -16.73 -31.65
C LYS A 18 -61.10 -17.48 -31.81
N SER A 19 -60.88 -18.21 -32.92
CA SER A 19 -59.65 -18.99 -33.11
C SER A 19 -58.45 -18.18 -33.62
N ARG A 20 -58.68 -17.10 -34.40
CA ARG A 20 -57.60 -16.23 -34.92
C ARG A 20 -57.01 -15.29 -33.85
N SER A 21 -57.83 -14.81 -32.91
CA SER A 21 -57.38 -14.01 -31.76
C SER A 21 -56.47 -14.83 -30.83
N ASN A 22 -56.85 -16.06 -30.51
CA ASN A 22 -56.05 -16.92 -29.63
C ASN A 22 -54.79 -17.47 -30.33
N ARG A 23 -54.83 -17.78 -31.64
CA ARG A 23 -53.63 -18.17 -32.40
C ARG A 23 -52.61 -17.03 -32.54
N ARG A 24 -53.04 -15.77 -32.69
CA ARG A 24 -52.12 -14.62 -32.71
C ARG A 24 -51.45 -14.38 -31.35
N ARG A 25 -52.20 -14.47 -30.24
CA ARG A 25 -51.63 -14.34 -28.88
C ARG A 25 -50.61 -15.45 -28.54
N LEU A 26 -50.81 -16.67 -29.03
CA LEU A 26 -49.85 -17.78 -28.85
C LEU A 26 -48.58 -17.61 -29.70
N HIS A 27 -48.69 -16.96 -30.87
CA HIS A 27 -47.54 -16.69 -31.73
C HIS A 27 -46.60 -15.63 -31.14
N ASP A 28 -47.12 -14.69 -30.34
CA ASP A 28 -46.36 -13.64 -29.65
C ASP A 28 -45.48 -14.18 -28.51
N PHE A 29 -45.73 -15.41 -28.02
CA PHE A 29 -44.91 -16.11 -27.02
C PHE A 29 -44.18 -17.33 -27.60
N SER A 30 -44.24 -17.54 -28.92
CA SER A 30 -43.44 -18.58 -29.58
C SER A 30 -41.95 -18.29 -29.41
N ALA A 31 -41.11 -19.33 -29.33
CA ALA A 31 -39.65 -19.21 -29.21
C ALA A 31 -39.02 -18.40 -30.36
N SER A 32 -39.70 -18.28 -31.49
CA SER A 32 -39.24 -17.47 -32.63
C SER A 32 -39.48 -15.96 -32.46
N SER A 33 -40.39 -15.53 -31.58
CA SER A 33 -40.76 -14.14 -31.31
C SER A 33 -39.79 -13.45 -30.35
N THR A 34 -39.67 -12.11 -30.41
CA THR A 34 -38.81 -11.34 -29.48
C THR A 34 -39.24 -11.51 -28.02
N ALA A 35 -40.55 -11.50 -27.73
CA ALA A 35 -41.06 -11.67 -26.38
C ALA A 35 -40.78 -13.09 -25.86
N GLY A 36 -41.02 -14.12 -26.67
CA GLY A 36 -40.65 -15.50 -26.36
C GLY A 36 -39.15 -15.69 -26.13
N ARG A 37 -38.29 -15.06 -26.93
CA ARG A 37 -36.83 -15.07 -26.71
C ARG A 37 -36.45 -14.41 -25.37
N ILE A 38 -37.04 -13.26 -25.04
CA ILE A 38 -36.78 -12.58 -23.75
C ILE A 38 -37.22 -13.47 -22.57
N LEU A 39 -38.37 -14.13 -22.69
CA LEU A 39 -38.86 -15.07 -21.66
C LEU A 39 -37.93 -16.28 -21.51
N ILE A 40 -37.53 -16.90 -22.63
CA ILE A 40 -36.58 -18.03 -22.62
C ILE A 40 -35.24 -17.60 -22.03
N CYS A 41 -34.69 -16.45 -22.44
CA CYS A 41 -33.46 -15.90 -21.87
C CYS A 41 -33.61 -15.61 -20.36
N THR A 42 -34.75 -15.08 -19.93
CA THR A 42 -35.04 -14.82 -18.50
C THR A 42 -35.08 -16.12 -17.70
N ILE A 43 -35.75 -17.15 -18.23
CA ILE A 43 -35.85 -18.47 -17.57
C ILE A 43 -34.46 -19.13 -17.54
N LEU A 44 -33.72 -19.14 -18.65
CA LEU A 44 -32.37 -19.71 -18.70
C LEU A 44 -31.43 -18.98 -17.76
N ALA A 45 -31.41 -17.65 -17.78
CA ALA A 45 -30.62 -16.85 -16.84
C ALA A 45 -31.04 -17.11 -15.40
N GLY A 46 -32.34 -17.19 -15.12
CA GLY A 46 -32.88 -17.53 -13.80
C GLY A 46 -32.43 -18.91 -13.31
N VAL A 47 -32.53 -19.95 -14.15
CA VAL A 47 -32.10 -21.32 -13.83
C VAL A 47 -30.59 -21.38 -13.61
N VAL A 48 -29.79 -20.77 -14.50
CA VAL A 48 -28.33 -20.69 -14.34
C VAL A 48 -27.98 -19.98 -13.03
N THR A 49 -28.68 -18.90 -12.70
CA THR A 49 -28.42 -18.14 -11.47
C THR A 49 -28.87 -18.91 -10.23
N LEU A 50 -30.01 -19.62 -10.27
CA LEU A 50 -30.46 -20.49 -9.19
C LEU A 50 -29.48 -21.64 -8.94
N LEU A 51 -28.98 -22.28 -10.00
CA LEU A 51 -27.96 -23.32 -9.90
C LEU A 51 -26.65 -22.78 -9.34
N TYR A 52 -26.22 -21.59 -9.79
CA TYR A 52 -25.07 -20.89 -9.24
C TYR A 52 -25.26 -20.60 -7.74
N CYS A 53 -26.41 -20.05 -7.35
CA CYS A 53 -26.72 -19.77 -5.94
C CYS A 53 -26.76 -21.05 -5.09
N TRP A 54 -27.36 -22.12 -5.61
CA TRP A 54 -27.43 -23.40 -4.90
C TRP A 54 -26.05 -24.02 -4.69
N THR A 55 -25.12 -23.83 -5.64
CA THR A 55 -23.74 -24.35 -5.55
C THR A 55 -22.78 -23.44 -4.77
N THR A 56 -23.08 -22.15 -4.61
CA THR A 56 -22.17 -21.17 -3.97
C THR A 56 -22.65 -20.69 -2.60
N LEU A 57 -23.96 -20.62 -2.37
CA LEU A 57 -24.57 -20.07 -1.15
C LEU A 57 -25.08 -21.14 -0.18
N TRP A 58 -24.72 -22.40 -0.38
CA TRP A 58 -25.11 -23.52 0.50
C TRP A 58 -24.64 -23.35 1.95
N ALA A 59 -23.55 -22.62 2.16
CA ALA A 59 -22.99 -22.31 3.48
C ALA A 59 -23.44 -20.94 4.03
N ALA A 60 -24.23 -20.15 3.30
CA ALA A 60 -24.63 -18.81 3.73
C ALA A 60 -25.88 -18.91 4.64
N PRO A 61 -25.78 -18.73 5.96
CA PRO A 61 -26.83 -19.13 6.90
C PRO A 61 -28.09 -18.25 6.86
N GLN A 62 -27.99 -17.08 6.23
CA GLN A 62 -29.14 -16.19 6.00
C GLN A 62 -29.79 -16.37 4.62
N SER A 63 -29.22 -17.20 3.75
CA SER A 63 -29.70 -17.46 2.39
C SER A 63 -30.74 -18.57 2.38
N TRP A 64 -31.70 -18.51 1.46
CA TRP A 64 -32.65 -19.60 1.21
C TRP A 64 -31.94 -20.88 0.73
N PHE A 65 -30.77 -20.74 0.11
CA PHE A 65 -29.97 -21.85 -0.40
C PHE A 65 -29.17 -22.57 0.69
N PHE A 66 -29.23 -22.11 1.95
CA PHE A 66 -28.52 -22.72 3.08
C PHE A 66 -28.90 -24.19 3.27
N ASN A 67 -27.90 -25.07 3.29
CA ASN A 67 -28.09 -26.48 3.54
C ASN A 67 -27.48 -26.87 4.89
N ALA A 68 -28.33 -27.00 5.92
CA ALA A 68 -27.89 -27.34 7.27
C ALA A 68 -27.22 -28.72 7.38
N ASP A 69 -27.47 -29.66 6.46
CA ASP A 69 -26.85 -30.98 6.53
C ASP A 69 -25.37 -30.93 6.12
N SER A 70 -25.02 -30.06 5.16
CA SER A 70 -23.64 -29.92 4.67
C SER A 70 -22.90 -28.74 5.30
N ALA A 71 -23.59 -27.66 5.67
CA ALA A 71 -22.98 -26.39 6.13
C ALA A 71 -22.20 -26.50 7.45
N TYR A 72 -22.51 -27.51 8.26
CA TYR A 72 -21.83 -27.79 9.53
C TYR A 72 -20.77 -28.90 9.42
N GLU A 73 -20.34 -29.26 8.21
CA GLU A 73 -19.22 -30.18 7.99
C GLU A 73 -17.89 -29.43 8.08
N TYR A 74 -16.92 -29.97 8.82
CA TYR A 74 -15.55 -29.51 8.71
C TYR A 74 -15.03 -29.82 7.31
N ARG A 75 -14.40 -28.83 6.68
CA ARG A 75 -13.78 -28.95 5.36
C ARG A 75 -12.39 -28.35 5.39
N TYR A 76 -12.34 -27.03 5.55
CA TYR A 76 -11.06 -26.35 5.70
C TYR A 76 -10.50 -26.59 7.11
N THR A 77 -11.36 -26.71 8.12
CA THR A 77 -10.96 -27.12 9.47
C THR A 77 -10.25 -28.47 9.47
N ASP A 78 -10.81 -29.50 8.84
CA ASP A 78 -10.17 -30.83 8.78
C ASP A 78 -8.79 -30.77 8.14
N HIS A 79 -8.62 -29.95 7.10
CA HIS A 79 -7.31 -29.70 6.49
C HIS A 79 -6.31 -29.10 7.50
N ARG A 80 -6.72 -28.08 8.26
CA ARG A 80 -5.87 -27.46 9.31
C ARG A 80 -5.60 -28.38 10.48
N LEU A 81 -6.55 -29.23 10.86
CA LEU A 81 -6.36 -30.24 11.92
C LEU A 81 -5.37 -31.32 11.49
N LEU A 82 -5.37 -31.73 10.22
CA LEU A 82 -4.36 -32.66 9.68
C LEU A 82 -2.96 -32.06 9.70
N GLU A 83 -2.81 -30.79 9.29
CA GLU A 83 -1.53 -30.07 9.35
C GLU A 83 -1.05 -29.89 10.80
N SER A 84 -1.97 -29.52 11.69
CA SER A 84 -1.73 -29.41 13.13
C SER A 84 -1.24 -30.73 13.72
N GLY A 85 -1.92 -31.84 13.46
CA GLY A 85 -1.52 -33.16 13.94
C GLY A 85 -0.14 -33.59 13.42
N ALA A 86 0.19 -33.28 12.16
CA ALA A 86 1.52 -33.53 11.61
C ALA A 86 2.60 -32.69 12.31
N PHE A 87 2.32 -31.41 12.57
CA PHE A 87 3.21 -30.50 13.28
C PHE A 87 3.47 -30.96 14.72
N ILE A 88 2.42 -31.30 15.48
CA ILE A 88 2.54 -31.78 16.86
C ILE A 88 3.30 -33.12 16.92
N LYS A 89 3.04 -34.02 15.97
CA LYS A 89 3.78 -35.29 15.87
C LYS A 89 5.26 -35.07 15.59
N ALA A 90 5.60 -34.09 14.74
CA ALA A 90 6.98 -33.72 14.47
C ALA A 90 7.66 -33.10 15.71
N ALA A 91 6.95 -32.23 16.44
CA ALA A 91 7.44 -31.63 17.69
C ALA A 91 7.75 -32.69 18.76
N ASN A 92 6.88 -33.69 18.93
CA ASN A 92 7.10 -34.81 19.85
C ASN A 92 8.28 -35.71 19.45
N ALA A 93 8.65 -35.76 18.17
CA ALA A 93 9.72 -36.64 17.66
C ALA A 93 11.12 -35.99 17.72
N SER A 94 11.22 -34.68 17.95
CA SER A 94 12.50 -33.98 18.05
C SER A 94 13.15 -34.26 19.42
N GLU A 95 14.31 -34.92 19.43
CA GLU A 95 15.14 -35.03 20.64
C GLU A 95 15.46 -33.62 21.16
N HIS A 96 15.32 -33.45 22.48
CA HIS A 96 15.33 -32.17 23.19
C HIS A 96 16.48 -31.25 22.78
N THR A 97 16.16 -30.26 21.96
CA THR A 97 16.75 -28.95 22.10
C THR A 97 15.63 -28.07 22.62
N THR A 98 15.63 -27.85 23.94
CA THR A 98 14.92 -26.72 24.54
C THR A 98 15.06 -25.54 23.58
N PRO A 99 13.98 -24.98 22.99
CA PRO A 99 14.13 -23.78 22.21
C PRO A 99 14.75 -22.77 23.16
N ALA A 100 15.99 -22.38 22.88
CA ALA A 100 16.69 -21.40 23.69
C ALA A 100 15.79 -20.17 23.74
N ARG A 101 15.19 -19.90 24.91
CA ARG A 101 14.40 -18.72 25.27
C ARG A 101 14.55 -17.65 24.19
N VAL A 102 13.66 -17.65 23.19
CA VAL A 102 13.77 -16.75 22.03
C VAL A 102 13.29 -15.38 22.49
N SER A 103 13.95 -14.79 23.48
CA SER A 103 13.69 -13.43 23.93
C SER A 103 14.97 -12.60 23.72
N LYS A 104 15.19 -12.19 22.47
CA LYS A 104 16.02 -11.02 22.15
C LYS A 104 15.35 -10.03 21.20
N ASN A 105 14.20 -10.38 20.61
CA ASN A 105 13.38 -9.45 19.85
C ASN A 105 12.11 -9.12 20.66
N GLN A 106 11.64 -7.88 20.59
CA GLN A 106 10.35 -7.49 21.15
C GLN A 106 9.24 -8.11 20.27
N PRO A 107 8.38 -9.00 20.80
CA PRO A 107 7.27 -9.56 20.03
C PRO A 107 6.27 -8.44 19.66
N VAL A 108 5.67 -8.50 18.48
CA VAL A 108 4.57 -7.59 18.11
C VAL A 108 3.26 -7.98 18.77
N MET A 109 3.12 -9.25 19.15
CA MET A 109 1.91 -9.77 19.76
C MET A 109 2.24 -10.82 20.81
N CYS A 110 1.71 -10.66 22.01
CA CYS A 110 1.69 -11.75 22.99
C CYS A 110 0.37 -12.51 22.82
N VAL A 111 0.45 -13.80 22.55
CA VAL A 111 -0.71 -14.68 22.36
C VAL A 111 -0.88 -15.52 23.62
N ALA A 112 -1.85 -15.19 24.46
CA ALA A 112 -2.20 -15.98 25.64
C ALA A 112 -3.32 -16.96 25.32
N MET A 113 -3.05 -18.24 25.58
CA MET A 113 -4.02 -19.33 25.49
C MET A 113 -4.25 -19.92 26.88
N THR A 114 -5.51 -20.10 27.27
CA THR A 114 -5.87 -20.77 28.53
C THR A 114 -6.42 -22.16 28.25
N THR A 115 -5.99 -23.15 29.01
CA THR A 115 -6.47 -24.53 28.90
C THR A 115 -6.93 -25.07 30.25
N ILE A 116 -7.96 -25.91 30.23
CA ILE A 116 -8.52 -26.57 31.41
C ILE A 116 -8.83 -28.03 31.09
N LYS A 117 -8.61 -28.91 32.07
CA LYS A 117 -8.91 -30.33 31.96
C LYS A 117 -10.37 -30.60 31.54
N ARG A 118 -10.55 -31.17 30.35
CA ARG A 118 -11.87 -31.67 29.85
C ARG A 118 -12.05 -33.16 30.17
N LYS A 119 -13.30 -33.63 30.30
CA LYS A 119 -13.61 -35.05 30.64
C LYS A 119 -13.43 -36.04 29.48
N LYS A 120 -13.52 -35.57 28.22
CA LYS A 120 -13.56 -36.45 27.03
C LYS A 120 -12.42 -36.12 26.07
N THR A 121 -12.57 -35.04 25.32
CA THR A 121 -11.65 -34.63 24.26
C THR A 121 -10.92 -33.37 24.70
N GLN A 122 -9.60 -33.35 24.52
CA GLN A 122 -8.80 -32.13 24.61
C GLN A 122 -8.60 -31.58 23.19
N TYR A 123 -8.59 -30.26 23.05
CA TYR A 123 -8.42 -29.56 21.77
C TYR A 123 -7.12 -28.76 21.71
N LEU A 124 -6.39 -28.70 22.82
CA LEU A 124 -5.21 -27.87 23.00
C LEU A 124 -4.13 -28.13 21.94
N SER A 125 -3.84 -29.39 21.61
CA SER A 125 -2.85 -29.72 20.57
C SER A 125 -3.30 -29.25 19.19
N ASP A 126 -4.61 -29.34 18.89
CA ASP A 126 -5.18 -28.93 17.63
C ASP A 126 -5.12 -27.40 17.47
N ALA A 127 -5.48 -26.66 18.52
CA ALA A 127 -5.40 -25.21 18.58
C ALA A 127 -3.95 -24.72 18.47
N ALA A 128 -3.04 -25.28 19.28
CA ALA A 128 -1.63 -24.91 19.28
C ALA A 128 -0.95 -25.21 17.93
N GLY A 129 -1.16 -26.41 17.39
CA GLY A 129 -0.57 -26.79 16.12
C GLY A 129 -1.13 -25.98 14.96
N SER A 130 -2.44 -25.72 14.88
CA SER A 130 -3.02 -24.89 13.81
C SER A 130 -2.59 -23.42 13.90
N MET A 131 -2.34 -22.89 15.10
CA MET A 131 -1.82 -21.53 15.33
C MET A 131 -0.38 -21.37 14.81
N LEU A 132 0.47 -22.39 15.01
CA LEU A 132 1.90 -22.31 14.75
C LEU A 132 2.31 -22.91 13.40
N VAL A 133 1.55 -23.85 12.86
CA VAL A 133 1.89 -24.52 11.60
C VAL A 133 1.73 -23.56 10.41
N GLY A 134 2.78 -23.53 9.59
CA GLY A 134 2.84 -22.68 8.39
C GLY A 134 3.45 -21.30 8.63
N LEU A 135 3.63 -20.86 9.89
CA LEU A 135 4.28 -19.57 10.17
C LEU A 135 5.72 -19.57 9.64
N THR A 136 6.12 -18.47 8.98
CA THR A 136 7.52 -18.28 8.64
C THR A 136 8.37 -18.06 9.90
N PRO A 137 9.71 -18.24 9.85
CA PRO A 137 10.57 -17.92 10.99
C PRO A 137 10.41 -16.48 11.51
N GLU A 138 10.15 -15.52 10.63
CA GLU A 138 9.85 -14.14 10.99
C GLU A 138 8.52 -14.01 11.73
N GLU A 139 7.49 -14.70 11.27
CA GLU A 139 6.16 -14.69 11.90
C GLU A 139 6.18 -15.37 13.26
N ARG A 140 6.84 -16.53 13.37
CA ARG A 140 7.01 -17.21 14.66
C ARG A 140 7.78 -16.37 15.66
N SER A 141 8.80 -15.62 15.23
CA SER A 141 9.55 -14.71 16.11
C SER A 141 8.83 -13.39 16.40
N ALA A 142 7.75 -13.08 15.69
CA ALA A 142 6.93 -11.89 15.91
C ALA A 142 5.91 -12.10 17.05
N ILE A 143 5.62 -13.35 17.43
CA ILE A 143 4.69 -13.66 18.52
C ILE A 143 5.42 -14.25 19.74
N GLU A 144 4.93 -13.93 20.93
CA GLU A 144 5.23 -14.67 22.15
C GLU A 144 4.00 -15.48 22.54
N ALA A 145 4.07 -16.81 22.36
CA ALA A 145 2.97 -17.71 22.65
C ALA A 145 3.06 -18.23 24.08
N ARG A 146 2.05 -17.93 24.90
CA ARG A 146 1.97 -18.31 26.31
C ARG A 146 0.77 -19.22 26.56
N LEU A 147 1.02 -20.39 27.13
CA LEU A 147 -0.02 -21.34 27.51
C LEU A 147 -0.23 -21.38 29.03
N ILE A 148 -1.45 -21.17 29.49
CA ILE A 148 -1.79 -21.13 30.91
C ILE A 148 -2.76 -22.26 31.25
N PHE A 149 -2.31 -23.17 32.09
CA PHE A 149 -3.14 -24.22 32.67
C PHE A 149 -3.92 -23.65 33.84
N VAL A 150 -5.22 -23.43 33.65
CA VAL A 150 -6.08 -22.75 34.64
C VAL A 150 -6.75 -23.72 35.63
N ASP A 151 -6.24 -24.95 35.70
CA ASP A 151 -6.59 -25.93 36.75
C ASP A 151 -5.95 -25.54 38.09
N LEU A 152 -6.67 -25.72 39.22
CA LEU A 152 -6.12 -25.47 40.57
C LEU A 152 -4.83 -26.24 40.85
N ASN A 153 -4.71 -27.43 40.23
CA ASN A 153 -3.48 -28.18 40.17
C ASN A 153 -3.23 -28.54 38.70
N ALA A 154 -2.33 -27.78 38.08
CA ALA A 154 -2.07 -27.85 36.65
C ALA A 154 -1.51 -29.21 36.20
N THR A 155 -0.79 -29.93 37.07
CA THR A 155 -0.24 -31.27 36.79
C THR A 155 -1.31 -32.34 36.56
N LEU A 156 -2.57 -32.06 36.91
CA LEU A 156 -3.68 -32.98 36.65
C LEU A 156 -4.21 -32.89 35.21
N HIS A 157 -3.75 -31.92 34.42
CA HIS A 157 -4.14 -31.78 33.03
C HIS A 157 -3.56 -32.94 32.20
N PRO A 158 -4.34 -33.63 31.34
CA PRO A 158 -3.88 -34.83 30.63
C PRO A 158 -2.68 -34.63 29.70
N GLN A 159 -2.44 -33.38 29.30
CA GLN A 159 -1.37 -32.98 28.39
C GLN A 159 -0.25 -32.19 29.08
N TRP A 160 -0.18 -32.19 30.42
CA TRP A 160 0.82 -31.42 31.17
C TRP A 160 2.26 -31.89 30.92
N ASP A 161 2.46 -33.19 30.72
CA ASP A 161 3.78 -33.80 30.49
C ASP A 161 4.06 -34.08 29.00
N ASP A 162 3.26 -33.52 28.09
CA ASP A 162 3.45 -33.73 26.66
C ASP A 162 4.71 -32.98 26.15
N PRO A 163 5.67 -33.65 25.48
CA PRO A 163 6.91 -33.02 25.02
C PRO A 163 6.72 -31.86 24.05
N TRP A 164 5.65 -31.88 23.25
CA TRP A 164 5.36 -30.83 22.27
C TRP A 164 5.03 -29.48 22.92
N LEU A 165 4.73 -29.40 24.22
CA LEU A 165 4.42 -28.13 24.90
C LEU A 165 5.52 -27.08 24.73
N ASP A 166 6.76 -27.50 24.50
CA ASP A 166 7.90 -26.63 24.25
C ASP A 166 7.81 -25.85 22.92
N VAL A 167 6.77 -26.06 22.10
CA VAL A 167 6.48 -25.15 20.97
C VAL A 167 6.02 -23.76 21.43
N PHE A 168 5.50 -23.64 22.66
CA PHE A 168 5.18 -22.38 23.31
C PHE A 168 6.43 -21.72 23.89
N ASP A 169 6.46 -20.38 23.92
CA ASP A 169 7.56 -19.62 24.51
C ASP A 169 7.53 -19.67 26.05
N TRP A 170 6.33 -19.85 26.60
CA TRP A 170 6.12 -20.10 28.02
C TRP A 170 4.87 -20.96 28.23
N TRP A 171 4.92 -21.91 29.15
CA TRP A 171 3.74 -22.61 29.63
C TRP A 171 3.81 -22.86 31.14
N GLY A 172 2.66 -22.85 31.81
CA GLY A 172 2.62 -23.04 33.27
C GLY A 172 1.23 -22.93 33.88
N GLY A 173 1.14 -23.11 35.19
CA GLY A 173 -0.07 -22.94 35.98
C GLY A 173 -0.21 -21.53 36.58
N TYR A 174 -1.05 -21.40 37.60
CA TYR A 174 -1.15 -20.16 38.37
C TYR A 174 0.13 -19.85 39.15
N ASN A 175 0.54 -18.59 39.06
CA ASN A 175 1.52 -17.96 39.92
C ASN A 175 0.82 -16.79 40.63
N VAL A 176 0.01 -17.12 41.64
CA VAL A 176 -0.85 -16.18 42.36
C VAL A 176 -0.62 -16.32 43.86
N THR A 177 -1.03 -15.33 44.65
CA THR A 177 -0.87 -15.35 46.10
C THR A 177 -1.71 -16.45 46.76
N ASP A 178 -1.36 -16.86 47.99
CA ASP A 178 -2.14 -17.85 48.74
C ASP A 178 -3.61 -17.43 48.91
N ALA A 179 -3.86 -16.13 49.11
CA ALA A 179 -5.21 -15.57 49.21
C ALA A 179 -6.01 -15.72 47.90
N GLU A 180 -5.38 -15.49 46.75
CA GLU A 180 -6.02 -15.70 45.44
C GLU A 180 -6.25 -17.18 45.15
N MET A 181 -5.31 -18.05 45.55
CA MET A 181 -5.51 -19.50 45.46
C MET A 181 -6.68 -19.98 46.32
N ASP A 182 -6.86 -19.44 47.54
CA ASP A 182 -8.00 -19.75 48.40
C ASP A 182 -9.32 -19.26 47.79
N MET A 183 -9.34 -18.06 47.19
CA MET A 183 -10.49 -17.57 46.43
C MET A 183 -10.83 -18.51 45.25
N LEU A 184 -9.84 -18.97 44.49
CA LEU A 184 -10.04 -19.91 43.39
C LEU A 184 -10.58 -21.27 43.86
N ARG A 185 -10.11 -21.75 45.03
CA ARG A 185 -10.66 -22.95 45.69
C ARG A 185 -12.12 -22.74 46.06
N GLU A 186 -12.48 -21.57 46.61
CA GLU A 186 -13.86 -21.23 46.93
C GLU A 186 -14.75 -21.18 45.69
N TYR A 187 -14.27 -20.58 44.59
CA TYR A 187 -14.99 -20.52 43.32
C TYR A 187 -15.28 -21.92 42.78
N ARG A 188 -14.32 -22.85 42.87
CA ARG A 188 -14.53 -24.24 42.45
C ARG A 188 -15.48 -24.99 43.38
N ALA A 189 -15.36 -24.81 44.70
CA ALA A 189 -16.20 -25.48 45.69
C ALA A 189 -17.69 -25.08 45.58
N HIS A 190 -17.97 -23.82 45.22
CA HIS A 190 -19.32 -23.30 45.05
C HIS A 190 -19.78 -23.25 43.58
N GLU A 191 -19.10 -23.95 42.68
CA GLU A 191 -19.42 -24.01 41.24
C GLU A 191 -19.59 -22.62 40.58
N LYS A 192 -18.84 -21.61 41.04
CA LYS A 192 -18.84 -20.23 40.51
C LYS A 192 -18.02 -20.15 39.21
N ILE A 193 -18.44 -20.90 38.19
CA ILE A 193 -17.75 -21.04 36.89
C ILE A 193 -17.51 -19.69 36.22
N GLN A 194 -18.48 -18.77 36.29
CA GLN A 194 -18.38 -17.44 35.69
C GLN A 194 -17.36 -16.55 36.40
N ALA A 195 -17.31 -16.59 37.74
CA ALA A 195 -16.33 -15.82 38.51
C ALA A 195 -14.91 -16.31 38.23
N LYS A 196 -14.73 -17.63 38.18
CA LYS A 196 -13.47 -18.24 37.78
C LYS A 196 -13.10 -17.87 36.34
N GLY A 197 -14.03 -17.95 35.38
CA GLY A 197 -13.74 -17.61 33.97
C GLY A 197 -13.32 -16.16 33.76
N ILE A 198 -13.85 -15.21 34.54
CA ILE A 198 -13.41 -13.82 34.52
C ILE A 198 -11.97 -13.71 35.07
N PHE A 199 -11.68 -14.40 36.18
CA PHE A 199 -10.34 -14.44 36.76
C PHE A 199 -9.32 -15.06 35.80
N ASP A 200 -9.63 -16.21 35.20
CA ASP A 200 -8.79 -16.91 34.23
C ASP A 200 -8.40 -15.97 33.06
N TYR A 201 -9.38 -15.22 32.55
CA TYR A 201 -9.18 -14.27 31.45
C TYR A 201 -8.32 -13.06 31.86
N ALA A 202 -8.63 -12.46 33.02
CA ALA A 202 -7.87 -11.32 33.55
C ALA A 202 -6.42 -11.73 33.89
N TYR A 203 -6.24 -12.92 34.48
CA TYR A 203 -4.93 -13.48 34.76
C TYR A 203 -4.13 -13.69 33.48
N ALA A 204 -4.73 -14.27 32.44
CA ALA A 204 -4.05 -14.47 31.16
C ALA A 204 -3.66 -13.16 30.45
N LEU A 205 -4.55 -12.15 30.46
CA LEU A 205 -4.20 -10.81 30.01
C LEU A 205 -3.02 -10.22 30.81
N SER A 206 -3.05 -10.39 32.14
CA SER A 206 -1.99 -9.89 33.02
C SER A 206 -0.65 -10.58 32.78
N GLN A 207 -0.64 -11.87 32.43
CA GLN A 207 0.60 -12.60 32.08
C GLN A 207 1.25 -11.98 30.85
N CYS A 208 0.50 -11.76 29.77
CA CYS A 208 1.04 -11.09 28.60
C CYS A 208 1.44 -9.63 28.88
N TYR A 209 0.64 -8.90 29.67
CA TYR A 209 0.91 -7.50 29.96
C TYR A 209 2.16 -7.31 30.84
N ASN A 210 2.33 -8.12 31.89
CA ASN A 210 3.44 -7.99 32.83
C ASN A 210 4.75 -8.55 32.29
N GLU A 211 4.70 -9.62 31.52
CA GLU A 211 5.90 -10.37 31.11
C GLU A 211 6.44 -9.94 29.74
N THR A 212 5.62 -9.25 28.93
CA THR A 212 5.98 -8.85 27.57
C THR A 212 5.82 -7.35 27.35
N THR A 213 6.53 -6.84 26.35
CA THR A 213 6.38 -5.44 25.88
C THR A 213 5.55 -5.36 24.58
N ALA A 214 4.88 -6.44 24.19
CA ALA A 214 4.14 -6.50 22.94
C ALA A 214 3.04 -5.42 22.87
N PRO A 215 2.95 -4.65 21.76
CA PRO A 215 1.92 -3.63 21.58
C PRO A 215 0.51 -4.21 21.46
N TYR A 216 0.39 -5.48 21.09
CA TYR A 216 -0.88 -6.20 21.03
C TYR A 216 -0.87 -7.44 21.91
N ILE A 217 -2.03 -7.73 22.52
CA ILE A 217 -2.25 -8.93 23.33
C ILE A 217 -3.44 -9.67 22.74
N ALA A 218 -3.18 -10.87 22.20
CA ALA A 218 -4.21 -11.77 21.71
C ALA A 218 -4.61 -12.76 22.80
N MET A 219 -5.91 -12.85 23.04
CA MET A 219 -6.55 -13.80 23.94
C MET A 219 -7.25 -14.87 23.11
N VAL A 220 -6.86 -16.12 23.31
CA VAL A 220 -7.30 -17.27 22.49
C VAL A 220 -7.76 -18.42 23.39
N GLU A 221 -8.87 -19.08 23.02
CA GLU A 221 -9.36 -20.29 23.68
C GLU A 221 -8.67 -21.57 23.16
N ASP A 222 -8.64 -22.65 23.95
CA ASP A 222 -7.98 -23.92 23.60
C ASP A 222 -8.74 -24.80 22.60
N ASP A 223 -9.95 -24.39 22.18
CA ASP A 223 -10.80 -25.14 21.24
C ASP A 223 -11.13 -24.37 19.97
N VAL A 224 -10.09 -23.77 19.40
CA VAL A 224 -10.14 -23.08 18.10
C VAL A 224 -9.19 -23.70 17.07
N ALA A 225 -9.41 -23.38 15.80
CA ALA A 225 -8.49 -23.67 14.71
C ALA A 225 -8.19 -22.39 13.92
N PHE A 226 -6.91 -22.17 13.60
CA PHE A 226 -6.45 -21.01 12.84
C PHE A 226 -6.32 -21.30 11.35
N ALA A 227 -6.69 -20.33 10.51
CA ALA A 227 -6.43 -20.36 9.09
C ALA A 227 -4.94 -20.17 8.77
N ASP A 228 -4.51 -20.66 7.60
CA ASP A 228 -3.19 -20.34 7.07
C ASP A 228 -3.04 -18.83 6.81
N GLY A 229 -1.88 -18.28 7.19
CA GLY A 229 -1.59 -16.84 7.11
C GLY A 229 -2.41 -15.96 8.07
N TRP A 230 -3.00 -16.53 9.14
CA TRP A 230 -3.81 -15.77 10.10
C TRP A 230 -3.06 -14.57 10.71
N LEU A 231 -1.77 -14.73 11.03
CA LEU A 231 -0.98 -13.69 11.69
C LEU A 231 -0.75 -12.51 10.74
N ALA A 232 -0.28 -12.77 9.52
CA ALA A 232 -0.10 -11.73 8.49
C ALA A 232 -1.39 -10.92 8.26
N LYS A 233 -2.53 -11.61 8.12
CA LYS A 233 -3.84 -10.96 7.93
C LYS A 233 -4.27 -10.15 9.16
N THR A 234 -3.96 -10.66 10.36
CA THR A 234 -4.26 -9.97 11.62
C THR A 234 -3.47 -8.68 11.76
N LEU A 235 -2.16 -8.71 11.47
CA LEU A 235 -1.31 -7.52 11.54
C LEU A 235 -1.70 -6.46 10.49
N ASP A 236 -2.02 -6.87 9.27
CA ASP A 236 -2.55 -5.95 8.24
C ASP A 236 -3.88 -5.28 8.67
N ALA A 237 -4.75 -6.05 9.33
CA ALA A 237 -5.99 -5.55 9.90
C ALA A 237 -5.75 -4.56 11.05
N LEU A 238 -4.81 -4.84 11.96
CA LEU A 238 -4.45 -3.94 13.06
C LEU A 238 -3.87 -2.62 12.56
N ALA A 239 -3.01 -2.65 11.54
CA ALA A 239 -2.50 -1.46 10.87
C ALA A 239 -3.64 -0.60 10.29
N THR A 240 -4.65 -1.24 9.69
CA THR A 240 -5.85 -0.56 9.18
C THR A 240 -6.71 0.02 10.30
N VAL A 241 -6.88 -0.69 11.42
CA VAL A 241 -7.62 -0.18 12.60
C VAL A 241 -6.92 1.05 13.19
N ARG A 242 -5.59 1.03 13.31
CA ARG A 242 -4.81 2.15 13.87
C ARG A 242 -4.93 3.45 13.07
N GLN A 243 -5.14 3.36 11.75
CA GLN A 243 -5.39 4.53 10.92
C GLN A 243 -6.76 5.18 11.21
N LYS A 244 -7.69 4.45 11.82
CA LYS A 244 -8.99 4.98 12.23
C LYS A 244 -8.81 5.78 13.53
N LYS A 245 -9.08 7.09 13.49
CA LYS A 245 -8.93 8.02 14.64
C LYS A 245 -9.88 7.76 15.82
N ALA A 246 -10.69 6.70 15.79
CA ALA A 246 -11.69 6.40 16.82
C ALA A 246 -11.10 5.48 17.90
N PRO A 247 -11.37 5.74 19.19
CA PRO A 247 -10.94 4.85 20.27
C PRO A 247 -11.62 3.48 20.11
N TRP A 248 -10.86 2.40 20.32
CA TRP A 248 -11.32 1.03 20.08
C TRP A 248 -10.82 0.07 21.16
N LEU A 249 -11.54 -1.02 21.37
CA LEU A 249 -11.24 -2.00 22.41
C LEU A 249 -10.48 -3.23 21.88
N TYR A 250 -10.99 -3.85 20.83
CA TYR A 250 -10.37 -5.06 20.26
C TYR A 250 -10.62 -5.21 18.76
N LEU A 251 -9.77 -6.04 18.14
CA LEU A 251 -9.95 -6.65 16.83
C LEU A 251 -10.29 -8.13 17.05
N ARG A 252 -11.40 -8.57 16.47
CA ARG A 252 -11.92 -9.93 16.61
C ARG A 252 -11.50 -10.79 15.41
N LEU A 253 -10.93 -11.97 15.68
CA LEU A 253 -10.46 -12.91 14.65
C LEU A 253 -11.46 -14.03 14.36
N PHE A 254 -12.35 -14.30 15.31
CA PHE A 254 -13.46 -15.24 15.21
C PHE A 254 -14.80 -14.49 15.36
N PHE A 255 -15.73 -14.68 14.43
CA PHE A 255 -17.12 -14.32 14.61
C PHE A 255 -17.99 -15.27 13.78
N THR A 256 -19.28 -15.33 14.10
CA THR A 256 -20.25 -15.98 13.23
C THR A 256 -21.00 -14.94 12.40
N GLU A 257 -21.43 -15.35 11.21
CA GLU A 257 -22.10 -14.51 10.21
C GLU A 257 -23.42 -13.90 10.73
N TRP A 258 -23.91 -14.38 11.88
CA TRP A 258 -25.07 -13.83 12.59
C TRP A 258 -24.76 -12.59 13.43
N HIS A 259 -23.49 -12.38 13.81
CA HIS A 259 -23.07 -11.34 14.77
C HIS A 259 -22.40 -10.13 14.10
N LEU A 260 -22.16 -10.16 12.80
CA LEU A 260 -21.84 -8.96 12.03
C LEU A 260 -23.13 -8.13 11.91
N GLY A 261 -23.39 -7.29 12.91
CA GLY A 261 -24.49 -6.33 12.87
C GLY A 261 -24.53 -5.57 11.55
N TRP A 262 -25.74 -5.25 11.10
CA TRP A 262 -25.95 -4.30 10.02
C TRP A 262 -25.68 -2.93 10.60
N ASP A 263 -24.62 -2.28 10.12
CA ASP A 263 -24.39 -0.87 10.44
C ASP A 263 -25.63 -0.08 10.02
N ALA A 264 -26.08 0.84 10.88
CA ALA A 264 -27.11 1.81 10.50
C ALA A 264 -26.55 2.90 9.57
N ASP A 265 -25.22 3.06 9.52
CA ASP A 265 -24.54 4.10 8.75
C ASP A 265 -24.15 3.66 7.32
N ILE A 266 -24.28 2.37 6.98
CA ILE A 266 -24.06 1.87 5.61
C ILE A 266 -25.41 1.51 4.97
N ASP A 267 -25.98 2.50 4.29
CA ASP A 267 -27.14 2.45 3.38
C ASP A 267 -28.53 2.14 3.96
N SER A 268 -29.18 3.19 4.48
CA SER A 268 -30.64 3.23 4.72
C SER A 268 -31.49 2.97 3.46
N LEU A 269 -30.91 3.15 2.26
CA LEU A 269 -31.55 2.87 0.97
C LEU A 269 -31.53 1.39 0.62
N ALA A 270 -30.46 0.66 0.98
CA ALA A 270 -30.33 -0.78 0.72
C ALA A 270 -31.12 -1.63 1.72
N THR A 271 -31.33 -1.12 2.93
CA THR A 271 -31.86 -1.85 4.08
C THR A 271 -33.36 -1.70 4.31
N ASN A 272 -34.06 -0.82 3.57
CA ASN A 272 -35.52 -0.71 3.66
C ASN A 272 -36.19 -1.60 2.59
N PRO A 273 -36.71 -2.79 2.95
CA PRO A 273 -37.34 -3.69 1.98
C PRO A 273 -38.50 -3.02 1.24
N TRP A 274 -39.20 -2.06 1.85
CA TRP A 274 -40.30 -1.35 1.21
C TRP A 274 -39.87 -0.46 0.04
N ILE A 275 -38.67 0.11 0.06
CA ILE A 275 -38.16 0.93 -1.05
C ILE A 275 -37.98 0.05 -2.30
N TRP A 276 -37.45 -1.16 -2.11
CA TRP A 276 -37.27 -2.14 -3.17
C TRP A 276 -38.57 -2.75 -3.70
N PHE A 277 -39.67 -2.75 -2.93
CA PHE A 277 -40.99 -3.13 -3.43
C PHE A 277 -41.72 -1.96 -4.11
N VAL A 278 -41.76 -0.80 -3.46
CA VAL A 278 -42.62 0.31 -3.85
C VAL A 278 -42.07 1.05 -5.06
N VAL A 279 -40.76 1.28 -5.16
CA VAL A 279 -40.18 2.06 -6.26
C VAL A 279 -40.29 1.32 -7.60
N PRO A 280 -39.96 0.02 -7.73
CA PRO A 280 -40.13 -0.70 -8.98
C PRO A 280 -41.59 -0.91 -9.34
N ILE A 281 -42.48 -1.14 -8.36
CA ILE A 281 -43.93 -1.27 -8.60
C ILE A 281 -44.51 0.05 -9.10
N ILE A 282 -44.22 1.18 -8.43
CA ILE A 282 -44.68 2.50 -8.87
C ILE A 282 -44.08 2.85 -10.25
N SER A 283 -42.79 2.62 -10.46
CA SER A 283 -42.14 2.86 -11.77
C SER A 283 -42.78 2.02 -12.88
N SER A 284 -43.09 0.75 -12.59
CA SER A 284 -43.78 -0.15 -13.52
C SER A 284 -45.21 0.29 -13.80
N LEU A 285 -45.95 0.74 -12.78
CA LEU A 285 -47.32 1.24 -12.92
C LEU A 285 -47.37 2.57 -13.67
N VAL A 286 -46.45 3.50 -13.42
CA VAL A 286 -46.32 4.78 -14.12
C VAL A 286 -45.92 4.56 -15.58
N THR A 287 -44.98 3.66 -15.84
CA THR A 287 -44.55 3.30 -17.19
C THR A 287 -45.68 2.61 -17.95
N ALA A 288 -46.40 1.68 -17.32
CA ALA A 288 -47.56 1.03 -17.91
C ALA A 288 -48.70 2.03 -18.19
N ALA A 289 -48.96 2.97 -17.29
CA ALA A 289 -49.93 4.04 -17.47
C ALA A 289 -49.53 4.99 -18.61
N GLY A 290 -48.26 5.39 -18.68
CA GLY A 290 -47.71 6.22 -19.75
C GLY A 290 -47.76 5.53 -21.12
N LEU A 291 -47.47 4.23 -21.18
CA LEU A 291 -47.62 3.42 -22.40
C LEU A 291 -49.09 3.30 -22.82
N LYS A 292 -50.01 3.09 -21.87
CA LYS A 292 -51.46 3.02 -22.16
C LYS A 292 -51.98 4.37 -22.66
N PHE A 293 -51.50 5.48 -22.10
CA PHE A 293 -51.83 6.85 -22.52
C PHE A 293 -51.28 7.13 -23.93
N ARG A 294 -50.03 6.73 -24.21
CA ARG A 294 -49.39 6.90 -25.51
C ARG A 294 -50.01 6.02 -26.60
N CYS A 295 -50.44 4.80 -26.28
CA CYS A 295 -51.21 3.92 -27.17
C CYS A 295 -52.64 4.44 -27.42
N HIS A 296 -53.24 5.16 -26.45
CA HIS A 296 -54.54 5.79 -26.64
C HIS A 296 -54.45 7.02 -27.55
N TYR A 297 -53.36 7.79 -27.46
CA TYR A 297 -53.16 9.03 -28.22
C TYR A 297 -52.66 8.82 -29.66
N TYR A 298 -51.81 7.81 -29.90
CA TYR A 298 -51.32 7.47 -31.25
C TYR A 298 -52.09 6.28 -31.86
N ARG A 299 -53.27 6.57 -32.41
CA ARG A 299 -53.98 5.65 -33.33
C ARG A 299 -53.31 5.68 -34.72
N SER A 300 -52.16 5.04 -34.87
CA SER A 300 -51.69 4.61 -36.20
C SER A 300 -50.66 3.48 -36.08
N SER A 301 -50.89 2.39 -36.84
CA SER A 301 -50.16 1.10 -36.88
C SER A 301 -50.49 0.09 -35.76
N HIS A 302 -51.30 -0.90 -36.12
CA HIS A 302 -51.79 -1.97 -35.23
C HIS A 302 -50.79 -3.14 -35.03
N ASP A 303 -49.81 -3.35 -35.92
CA ASP A 303 -48.95 -4.56 -35.89
C ASP A 303 -47.57 -4.37 -35.21
N ILE A 304 -47.06 -3.14 -35.04
CA ILE A 304 -45.74 -2.91 -34.42
C ILE A 304 -45.82 -2.74 -32.88
N ASN A 305 -47.01 -2.43 -32.36
CA ASN A 305 -47.21 -2.13 -30.94
C ASN A 305 -47.41 -3.37 -30.05
N HIS A 306 -48.01 -4.46 -30.55
CA HIS A 306 -48.32 -5.62 -29.72
C HIS A 306 -47.07 -6.39 -29.26
N ALA A 307 -46.12 -6.66 -30.16
CA ALA A 307 -44.88 -7.36 -29.84
C ALA A 307 -43.98 -6.57 -28.85
N ARG A 308 -44.00 -5.22 -28.91
CA ARG A 308 -43.29 -4.36 -27.94
C ARG A 308 -43.97 -4.37 -26.57
N CYS A 309 -45.31 -4.38 -26.52
CA CYS A 309 -46.06 -4.49 -25.28
C CYS A 309 -45.86 -5.85 -24.59
N ALA A 310 -45.81 -6.96 -25.34
CA ALA A 310 -45.55 -8.29 -24.78
C ALA A 310 -44.15 -8.40 -24.17
N SER A 311 -43.12 -7.91 -24.88
CA SER A 311 -41.74 -7.86 -24.37
C SER A 311 -41.61 -6.99 -23.11
N LEU A 312 -42.24 -5.81 -23.10
CA LEU A 312 -42.25 -4.92 -21.93
C LEU A 312 -43.00 -5.55 -20.74
N TRP A 313 -44.10 -6.26 -21.01
CA TRP A 313 -44.84 -6.96 -19.96
C TRP A 313 -44.02 -8.09 -19.33
N ILE A 314 -43.30 -8.87 -20.14
CA ILE A 314 -42.38 -9.92 -19.63
C ILE A 314 -41.28 -9.28 -18.79
N LEU A 315 -40.66 -8.20 -19.26
CA LEU A 315 -39.62 -7.50 -18.50
C LEU A 315 -40.14 -6.99 -17.15
N LEU A 316 -41.29 -6.29 -17.14
CA LEU A 316 -41.82 -5.66 -15.93
C LEU A 316 -42.52 -6.63 -14.97
N CYS A 317 -43.20 -7.67 -15.48
CA CYS A 317 -44.04 -8.56 -14.67
C CYS A 317 -43.41 -9.94 -14.41
N VAL A 318 -42.38 -10.33 -15.17
CA VAL A 318 -41.69 -11.62 -15.00
C VAL A 318 -40.22 -11.41 -14.65
N THR A 319 -39.45 -10.74 -15.50
CA THR A 319 -37.99 -10.60 -15.33
C THR A 319 -37.64 -9.80 -14.08
N ILE A 320 -38.21 -8.59 -13.92
CA ILE A 320 -37.94 -7.75 -12.76
C ILE A 320 -38.37 -8.43 -11.45
N PRO A 321 -39.62 -8.93 -11.29
CA PRO A 321 -40.01 -9.65 -10.08
C PRO A 321 -39.18 -10.91 -9.80
N ALA A 322 -38.76 -11.66 -10.83
CA ALA A 322 -37.89 -12.82 -10.66
C ALA A 322 -36.50 -12.42 -10.14
N ILE A 323 -35.90 -11.35 -10.68
CA ILE A 323 -34.63 -10.79 -10.19
C ILE A 323 -34.79 -10.34 -8.73
N PHE A 324 -35.84 -9.60 -8.41
CA PHE A 324 -36.08 -9.14 -7.03
C PHE A 324 -36.32 -10.30 -6.06
N THR A 325 -37.11 -11.30 -6.44
CA THR A 325 -37.34 -12.50 -5.64
C THR A 325 -36.02 -13.21 -5.38
N LEU A 326 -35.17 -13.36 -6.41
CA LEU A 326 -33.85 -13.95 -6.28
C LEU A 326 -32.94 -13.15 -5.34
N LEU A 327 -32.94 -11.81 -5.42
CA LEU A 327 -32.20 -10.96 -4.48
C LEU A 327 -32.64 -11.18 -3.02
N PHE A 328 -33.94 -11.37 -2.79
CA PHE A 328 -34.48 -11.72 -1.46
C PHE A 328 -34.07 -13.12 -1.00
N LEU A 329 -34.05 -14.10 -1.90
CA LEU A 329 -33.63 -15.47 -1.59
C LEU A 329 -32.13 -15.55 -1.24
N ILE A 330 -31.30 -14.74 -1.88
CA ILE A 330 -29.85 -14.69 -1.65
C ILE A 330 -29.49 -13.95 -0.35
N ARG A 331 -30.24 -12.89 -0.02
CA ARG A 331 -29.92 -11.83 0.98
C ARG A 331 -28.61 -11.08 0.70
N PRO A 332 -28.47 -9.79 1.11
CA PRO A 332 -27.36 -8.93 0.66
C PRO A 332 -25.96 -9.44 1.01
N ASP A 333 -25.79 -10.12 2.15
CA ASP A 333 -24.51 -10.70 2.59
C ASP A 333 -23.95 -11.75 1.61
N GLY A 334 -24.83 -12.39 0.82
CA GLY A 334 -24.44 -13.37 -0.19
C GLY A 334 -23.90 -12.75 -1.50
N PHE A 335 -24.10 -11.45 -1.74
CA PHE A 335 -23.65 -10.76 -2.96
C PHE A 335 -22.30 -10.07 -2.79
N VAL A 336 -22.03 -9.53 -1.60
CA VAL A 336 -20.79 -8.77 -1.30
C VAL A 336 -20.19 -9.33 -0.02
N PRO A 337 -19.35 -10.38 -0.08
CA PRO A 337 -18.68 -10.89 1.10
C PRO A 337 -17.85 -9.76 1.73
N ARG A 338 -18.00 -9.56 3.04
CA ARG A 338 -17.24 -8.52 3.74
C ARG A 338 -15.75 -8.89 3.70
N THR A 339 -14.91 -7.91 3.39
CA THR A 339 -13.45 -8.08 3.29
C THR A 339 -12.73 -7.01 4.09
N GLY A 340 -11.65 -7.38 4.78
CA GLY A 340 -10.83 -6.47 5.57
C GLY A 340 -11.42 -6.17 6.95
N VAL A 341 -11.23 -4.94 7.42
CA VAL A 341 -11.62 -4.49 8.77
C VAL A 341 -13.06 -3.98 8.79
N VAL A 342 -13.93 -4.69 9.48
CA VAL A 342 -15.36 -4.38 9.62
C VAL A 342 -15.63 -3.88 11.04
N ARG A 343 -16.41 -2.80 11.19
CA ARG A 343 -16.87 -2.33 12.51
C ARG A 343 -18.00 -3.22 13.01
N MET A 344 -18.03 -3.49 14.32
CA MET A 344 -19.08 -4.24 14.99
C MET A 344 -19.71 -3.38 16.10
N ASP A 345 -21.03 -3.24 16.12
CA ASP A 345 -21.76 -2.54 17.19
C ASP A 345 -22.66 -3.48 18.00
N ASP A 346 -22.81 -3.11 19.29
CA ASP A 346 -23.72 -3.53 20.37
C ASP A 346 -23.98 -5.01 20.69
N LYS A 347 -23.68 -5.97 19.79
CA LYS A 347 -24.05 -7.39 19.95
C LYS A 347 -23.04 -8.36 19.34
N GLY A 348 -21.84 -8.45 19.90
CA GLY A 348 -20.92 -9.56 19.62
C GLY A 348 -21.12 -10.71 20.60
N CYS A 349 -21.26 -11.96 20.12
CA CYS A 349 -20.99 -13.12 20.98
C CYS A 349 -19.57 -13.61 20.77
N CYS A 350 -19.00 -14.00 21.91
CA CYS A 350 -17.99 -15.01 22.11
C CYS A 350 -16.53 -14.51 21.96
N THR A 351 -15.69 -14.94 22.91
CA THR A 351 -14.32 -14.45 23.20
C THR A 351 -13.20 -15.33 22.63
N GLN A 352 -13.51 -16.20 21.68
CA GLN A 352 -12.59 -17.26 21.22
C GLN A 352 -11.24 -16.75 20.74
N ALA A 353 -11.20 -15.58 20.09
CA ALA A 353 -9.98 -14.96 19.61
C ALA A 353 -10.15 -13.43 19.49
N LEU A 354 -9.64 -12.70 20.48
CA LEU A 354 -9.68 -11.24 20.55
C LEU A 354 -8.27 -10.68 20.68
N VAL A 355 -7.97 -9.64 19.90
CA VAL A 355 -6.69 -8.92 19.94
C VAL A 355 -6.93 -7.53 20.51
N TYR A 356 -6.27 -7.23 21.63
CA TYR A 356 -6.36 -5.95 22.33
C TYR A 356 -5.11 -5.12 22.06
N PRO A 357 -5.23 -3.80 21.86
CA PRO A 357 -4.10 -2.90 21.98
C PRO A 357 -3.70 -2.81 23.47
N ARG A 358 -2.40 -2.87 23.73
CA ARG A 358 -1.83 -2.94 25.08
C ARG A 358 -2.35 -1.85 26.02
N GLU A 359 -2.56 -0.64 25.50
CA GLU A 359 -3.08 0.52 26.23
C GLU A 359 -4.47 0.31 26.85
N GLN A 360 -5.31 -0.56 26.27
CA GLN A 360 -6.65 -0.84 26.79
C GLN A 360 -6.65 -1.90 27.89
N VAL A 361 -5.57 -2.68 28.01
CA VAL A 361 -5.51 -3.89 28.85
C VAL A 361 -5.57 -3.59 30.35
N PRO A 362 -4.84 -2.60 30.91
CA PRO A 362 -4.91 -2.32 32.35
C PRO A 362 -6.30 -1.94 32.84
N ALA A 363 -6.98 -1.06 32.10
CA ALA A 363 -8.32 -0.61 32.44
C ALA A 363 -9.36 -1.73 32.29
N LEU A 364 -9.19 -2.60 31.27
CA LEU A 364 -10.02 -3.78 31.09
C LEU A 364 -9.83 -4.80 32.22
N ILE A 365 -8.58 -5.09 32.62
CA ILE A 365 -8.28 -5.99 33.74
C ILE A 365 -8.93 -5.47 35.02
N GLN A 366 -8.76 -4.18 35.33
CA GLN A 366 -9.37 -3.56 36.50
C GLN A 366 -10.90 -3.70 36.48
N HIS A 367 -11.53 -3.40 35.34
CA HIS A 367 -12.98 -3.59 35.18
C HIS A 367 -13.40 -5.04 35.43
N LEU A 368 -12.67 -6.01 34.87
CA LEU A 368 -12.97 -7.44 35.05
C LEU A 368 -12.85 -7.88 36.52
N HIS A 369 -11.95 -7.29 37.31
CA HIS A 369 -11.88 -7.56 38.75
C HIS A 369 -13.07 -6.97 39.53
N ASP A 370 -13.55 -5.80 39.14
CA ASP A 370 -14.58 -5.06 39.88
C ASP A 370 -16.02 -5.51 39.52
N VAL A 371 -16.23 -6.15 38.37
CA VAL A 371 -17.56 -6.57 37.94
C VAL A 371 -18.07 -7.80 38.68
N LYS A 372 -19.37 -7.78 38.97
CA LYS A 372 -20.09 -8.97 39.45
C LYS A 372 -19.94 -10.13 38.45
N PRO A 373 -19.89 -11.39 38.92
CA PRO A 373 -19.78 -12.57 38.08
C PRO A 373 -20.79 -12.57 36.91
N GLY A 374 -20.33 -13.03 35.75
CA GLY A 374 -21.13 -13.17 34.53
C GLY A 374 -20.30 -13.74 33.38
N PRO A 375 -20.88 -13.98 32.21
CA PRO A 375 -20.14 -14.36 31.01
C PRO A 375 -19.11 -13.29 30.64
N THR A 376 -17.83 -13.67 30.50
CA THR A 376 -16.70 -12.75 30.23
C THR A 376 -16.93 -11.89 28.98
N ASP A 377 -17.44 -12.51 27.91
CA ASP A 377 -17.80 -11.85 26.65
C ASP A 377 -18.79 -10.70 26.87
N LEU A 378 -19.89 -10.95 27.60
CA LEU A 378 -20.87 -9.90 27.90
C LEU A 378 -20.30 -8.78 28.76
N LYS A 379 -19.32 -9.06 29.63
CA LYS A 379 -18.66 -8.03 30.45
C LYS A 379 -17.76 -7.14 29.59
N ILE A 380 -16.98 -7.73 28.68
CA ILE A 380 -16.13 -7.00 27.74
C ILE A 380 -16.98 -6.12 26.80
N GLU A 381 -18.10 -6.67 26.30
CA GLU A 381 -19.04 -5.90 25.48
C GLU A 381 -19.66 -4.74 26.26
N LYS A 382 -20.10 -4.99 27.51
CA LYS A 382 -20.65 -3.95 28.38
C LYS A 382 -19.61 -2.85 28.67
N TYR A 383 -18.36 -3.22 28.96
CA TYR A 383 -17.26 -2.29 29.17
C TYR A 383 -17.06 -1.35 27.96
N ALA A 384 -17.00 -1.90 26.75
CA ALA A 384 -16.88 -1.06 25.56
C ALA A 384 -18.11 -0.18 25.32
N ASN A 385 -19.32 -0.63 25.68
CA ASN A 385 -20.55 0.17 25.54
C ASN A 385 -20.54 1.35 26.51
N GLU A 386 -20.15 1.11 27.76
CA GLU A 386 -20.07 2.14 28.81
C GLU A 386 -19.04 3.24 28.47
N LEU A 387 -17.95 2.87 27.78
CA LEU A 387 -16.88 3.79 27.40
C LEU A 387 -16.97 4.31 25.95
N GLY A 388 -17.94 3.85 25.16
CA GLY A 388 -18.07 4.20 23.75
C GLY A 388 -16.88 3.76 22.89
N LEU A 389 -16.24 2.63 23.22
CA LEU A 389 -15.10 2.09 22.48
C LEU A 389 -15.57 1.29 21.27
N ALA A 390 -15.01 1.57 20.09
CA ALA A 390 -15.30 0.82 18.87
C ALA A 390 -14.76 -0.62 18.95
N ARG A 391 -15.41 -1.53 18.22
CA ARG A 391 -14.98 -2.92 18.09
C ARG A 391 -14.86 -3.24 16.61
N TYR A 392 -13.81 -3.97 16.25
CA TYR A 392 -13.57 -4.35 14.87
C TYR A 392 -13.49 -5.87 14.73
N ALA A 393 -13.75 -6.37 13.52
CA ALA A 393 -13.55 -7.75 13.12
C ALA A 393 -12.81 -7.84 11.79
N LEU A 394 -12.01 -8.89 11.65
CA LEU A 394 -11.29 -9.22 10.41
C LEU A 394 -12.12 -10.19 9.56
N ALA A 395 -12.61 -9.72 8.41
CA ALA A 395 -13.42 -10.51 7.48
C ALA A 395 -12.62 -10.89 6.21
N PRO A 396 -12.69 -12.15 5.73
CA PRO A 396 -13.30 -13.29 6.39
C PRO A 396 -12.54 -13.65 7.67
N GLN A 397 -13.24 -14.28 8.62
CA GLN A 397 -12.68 -14.73 9.89
C GLN A 397 -11.50 -15.69 9.66
N VAL A 398 -10.47 -15.55 10.50
CA VAL A 398 -9.22 -16.32 10.40
C VAL A 398 -9.10 -17.37 11.51
N VAL A 399 -10.14 -17.49 12.34
CA VAL A 399 -10.27 -18.48 13.41
C VAL A 399 -11.66 -19.12 13.35
N GLN A 400 -11.73 -20.41 13.67
CA GLN A 400 -12.95 -21.24 13.77
C GLN A 400 -13.01 -21.93 15.13
N HIS A 401 -14.20 -22.15 15.68
CA HIS A 401 -14.40 -22.93 16.90
C HIS A 401 -14.52 -24.43 16.56
N ILE A 402 -13.77 -25.29 17.25
CA ILE A 402 -13.75 -26.75 17.02
C ILE A 402 -14.31 -27.58 18.19
N GLY A 403 -14.69 -26.91 19.29
CA GLY A 403 -15.22 -27.53 20.50
C GLY A 403 -16.65 -28.08 20.34
N LEU A 404 -16.79 -29.36 19.98
CA LEU A 404 -18.08 -30.07 19.90
C LEU A 404 -18.76 -30.26 21.27
N ILE A 405 -17.99 -30.23 22.36
CA ILE A 405 -18.49 -30.38 23.74
C ILE A 405 -17.87 -29.25 24.57
N SER A 406 -18.68 -28.23 24.87
CA SER A 406 -18.25 -27.15 25.77
C SER A 406 -17.93 -27.71 27.17
N THR A 407 -16.90 -27.18 27.82
CA THR A 407 -16.60 -27.43 29.24
C THR A 407 -17.76 -27.07 30.16
N ARG A 408 -18.69 -26.23 29.69
CA ARG A 408 -19.93 -25.83 30.37
C ARG A 408 -21.11 -26.81 30.16
N GLY A 409 -20.90 -27.94 29.46
CA GLY A 409 -21.91 -28.98 29.30
C GLY A 409 -23.06 -28.65 28.33
N MET A 410 -22.83 -27.72 27.40
CA MET A 410 -23.87 -27.19 26.51
C MET A 410 -24.27 -28.19 25.40
N PRO A 411 -25.58 -28.33 25.06
CA PRO A 411 -26.07 -29.18 23.97
C PRO A 411 -25.45 -28.87 22.59
N LYS A 412 -25.42 -29.85 21.67
CA LYS A 412 -24.92 -29.73 20.27
C LYS A 412 -25.44 -28.50 19.50
N LYS A 413 -26.65 -28.03 19.84
CA LYS A 413 -27.26 -26.82 19.28
C LYS A 413 -26.44 -25.54 19.54
N TYR A 414 -25.65 -25.49 20.61
CA TYR A 414 -24.78 -24.35 20.91
C TYR A 414 -23.49 -24.34 20.08
N THR A 415 -22.93 -25.51 19.76
CA THR A 415 -21.78 -25.58 18.83
C THR A 415 -22.14 -25.07 17.44
N GLN A 416 -23.40 -25.28 17.01
CA GLN A 416 -23.91 -24.71 15.76
C GLN A 416 -24.07 -23.18 15.79
N GLN A 417 -24.15 -22.56 16.98
CA GLN A 417 -24.24 -21.10 17.14
C GLN A 417 -22.87 -20.43 17.08
N THR A 418 -21.79 -21.18 17.32
CA THR A 418 -20.39 -20.74 17.23
C THR A 418 -19.72 -21.20 15.93
N TRP A 419 -20.50 -21.58 14.92
CA TRP A 419 -19.95 -22.02 13.64
C TRP A 419 -19.65 -20.83 12.71
N ALA A 420 -18.40 -20.74 12.25
CA ALA A 420 -17.96 -19.80 11.22
C ALA A 420 -18.11 -20.44 9.82
N PHE A 421 -19.21 -20.16 9.13
CA PHE A 421 -19.50 -20.84 7.85
C PHE A 421 -18.50 -20.47 6.74
N THR A 422 -18.11 -19.21 6.67
CA THR A 422 -17.19 -18.69 5.65
C THR A 422 -15.79 -19.29 5.82
N PHE A 423 -15.39 -19.65 7.04
CA PHE A 423 -14.13 -20.34 7.30
C PHE A 423 -14.05 -21.67 6.55
N GLU A 424 -15.14 -22.45 6.52
CA GLU A 424 -15.19 -23.75 5.82
C GLU A 424 -15.24 -23.63 4.29
N THR A 425 -15.51 -22.44 3.77
CA THR A 425 -15.47 -22.16 2.32
C THR A 425 -14.09 -21.74 1.81
N GLN A 426 -13.13 -21.53 2.72
CA GLN A 426 -11.79 -21.14 2.34
C GLN A 426 -11.05 -22.27 1.60
N LYS A 427 -10.14 -21.89 0.70
CA LYS A 427 -9.35 -22.84 -0.11
C LYS A 427 -7.90 -22.78 0.32
N ALA A 428 -7.34 -23.91 0.75
CA ALA A 428 -5.96 -24.04 1.23
C ALA A 428 -4.93 -23.46 0.24
N GLU A 429 -4.97 -23.87 -1.03
CA GLU A 429 -4.04 -23.38 -2.05
C GLU A 429 -4.11 -21.86 -2.27
N LYS A 430 -5.32 -21.29 -2.16
CA LYS A 430 -5.53 -19.85 -2.29
C LYS A 430 -4.91 -19.10 -1.11
N LEU A 431 -5.16 -19.58 0.11
CA LEU A 431 -4.61 -19.00 1.33
C LEU A 431 -3.09 -19.12 1.37
N ALA A 432 -2.52 -20.26 1.01
CA ALA A 432 -1.07 -20.44 0.93
C ALA A 432 -0.42 -19.46 -0.04
N LYS A 433 -1.07 -19.20 -1.19
CA LYS A 433 -0.61 -18.19 -2.14
C LYS A 433 -0.71 -16.77 -1.56
N GLU A 434 -1.86 -16.41 -0.98
CA GLU A 434 -2.07 -15.11 -0.32
C GLU A 434 -1.06 -14.88 0.82
N HIS A 435 -0.82 -15.90 1.63
CA HIS A 435 0.15 -15.91 2.72
C HIS A 435 1.57 -15.72 2.19
N ALA A 436 1.97 -16.48 1.16
CA ALA A 436 3.29 -16.33 0.54
C ALA A 436 3.50 -14.98 -0.16
N GLU A 437 2.47 -14.38 -0.72
CA GLU A 437 2.51 -13.02 -1.27
C GLU A 437 2.69 -12.01 -0.13
N SER A 438 1.83 -12.07 0.88
CA SER A 438 1.86 -11.25 2.08
C SER A 438 3.26 -11.26 2.74
N ALA A 439 3.83 -12.45 2.94
CA ALA A 439 5.14 -12.64 3.57
C ALA A 439 6.29 -12.02 2.76
N ARG A 440 6.14 -11.92 1.43
CA ARG A 440 7.13 -11.30 0.53
C ARG A 440 7.10 -9.77 0.57
N TRP A 441 5.93 -9.16 0.72
CA TRP A 441 5.76 -7.71 0.67
C TRP A 441 6.06 -7.00 1.99
N GLY A 442 6.09 -7.72 3.12
CA GLY A 442 6.47 -7.15 4.42
C GLY A 442 5.55 -6.03 4.89
N VAL A 443 4.28 -6.05 4.50
CA VAL A 443 3.27 -5.00 4.74
C VAL A 443 3.11 -4.69 6.24
N TRP A 444 3.27 -5.69 7.12
CA TRP A 444 3.24 -5.55 8.58
C TRP A 444 4.57 -5.13 9.23
N ARG A 445 5.66 -4.96 8.47
CA ARG A 445 6.93 -4.43 9.03
C ARG A 445 6.81 -2.99 9.49
N ALA A 446 5.76 -2.27 9.06
CA ALA A 446 5.41 -0.97 9.61
C ALA A 446 5.03 -1.05 11.10
N GLU A 447 4.33 -2.11 11.54
CA GLU A 447 3.94 -2.27 12.96
C GLU A 447 5.14 -2.54 13.86
N LEU A 448 6.10 -3.36 13.40
CA LEU A 448 7.41 -3.55 14.05
C LEU A 448 8.20 -2.23 14.24
N ASN A 449 7.94 -1.22 13.40
CA ASN A 449 8.68 0.04 13.38
C ASN A 449 7.90 1.23 14.00
N SER A 450 6.61 1.07 14.32
CA SER A 450 5.70 2.19 14.59
C SER A 450 5.55 2.65 16.04
N ASP A 451 6.11 1.92 17.01
CA ASP A 451 6.09 2.31 18.44
C ASP A 451 7.49 2.56 19.05
N ILE A 452 8.47 2.89 18.22
CA ILE A 452 9.73 3.48 18.70
C ILE A 452 9.52 5.00 18.80
N HIS A 453 8.83 5.42 19.86
CA HIS A 453 8.92 6.80 20.31
C HIS A 453 10.36 7.07 20.77
N LEU A 454 11.06 7.94 20.02
CA LEU A 454 12.08 8.86 20.53
C LEU A 454 13.21 8.28 21.42
N LEU A 455 13.75 7.13 21.04
CA LEU A 455 15.15 6.80 21.33
C LEU A 455 15.90 6.74 20.00
N PRO A 456 17.13 7.28 19.90
CA PRO A 456 17.87 7.23 18.66
C PRO A 456 18.00 5.76 18.26
N LEU A 457 17.50 5.38 17.07
CA LEU A 457 17.63 4.06 16.42
C LEU A 457 19.02 3.43 16.53
N LEU A 458 20.00 4.29 16.79
CA LEU A 458 21.41 4.01 16.84
C LEU A 458 21.86 3.42 18.21
N ASP A 459 21.12 3.66 19.31
CA ASP A 459 21.40 3.08 20.64
C ASP A 459 20.81 1.68 20.81
N LEU A 460 19.63 1.38 20.24
CA LEU A 460 19.00 0.06 20.34
C LEU A 460 19.82 -1.01 19.58
N ALA A 461 20.34 -0.65 18.40
CA ALA A 461 21.23 -1.51 17.63
C ALA A 461 22.56 -1.78 18.37
N GLN A 462 23.06 -0.83 19.16
CA GLN A 462 24.24 -1.02 20.00
C GLN A 462 23.94 -1.83 21.28
N ALA A 463 22.77 -1.63 21.90
CA ALA A 463 22.34 -2.35 23.08
C ALA A 463 22.08 -3.84 22.79
N LEU A 464 21.47 -4.17 21.64
CA LEU A 464 21.29 -5.55 21.17
C LEU A 464 22.66 -6.21 20.88
N ARG A 465 23.65 -5.45 20.42
CA ARG A 465 25.01 -5.92 20.11
C ARG A 465 25.82 -6.31 21.35
N LYS A 466 25.60 -5.66 22.50
CA LYS A 466 26.30 -6.02 23.75
C LYS A 466 25.87 -7.39 24.31
N ASN A 467 24.69 -7.88 23.92
CA ASN A 467 24.09 -9.07 24.51
C ASN A 467 23.89 -10.25 23.55
N MET A 468 24.10 -10.10 22.23
CA MET A 468 24.02 -11.22 21.28
C MET A 468 25.32 -12.04 21.23
N ALA A 469 25.21 -13.36 21.42
CA ALA A 469 26.33 -14.26 21.23
C ALA A 469 26.75 -14.26 19.74
N PRO A 470 28.04 -14.35 19.41
CA PRO A 470 28.49 -14.47 18.01
C PRO A 470 27.84 -15.69 17.36
N THR A 471 27.20 -15.51 16.21
CA THR A 471 26.63 -16.60 15.41
C THR A 471 27.61 -16.98 14.30
N THR A 472 27.66 -18.27 13.93
CA THR A 472 28.40 -18.74 12.76
C THR A 472 27.60 -18.61 11.46
N GLU A 473 26.33 -18.22 11.56
CA GLU A 473 25.39 -18.16 10.44
C GLU A 473 25.45 -16.83 9.68
N ASN A 474 25.46 -16.91 8.34
CA ASN A 474 25.40 -15.77 7.44
C ASN A 474 23.97 -15.60 6.90
N VAL A 475 23.20 -14.74 7.57
CA VAL A 475 21.76 -14.59 7.33
C VAL A 475 21.50 -13.78 6.05
N PRO A 476 20.58 -14.20 5.17
CA PRO A 476 20.22 -13.46 3.96
C PRO A 476 19.42 -12.18 4.25
N ALA A 477 19.53 -11.17 3.38
CA ALA A 477 18.72 -9.96 3.43
C ALA A 477 17.24 -10.29 3.23
N LYS A 478 16.39 -9.78 4.12
CA LYS A 478 14.97 -10.18 4.19
C LYS A 478 14.13 -9.60 3.04
N GLY A 479 13.37 -10.44 2.35
CA GLY A 479 12.43 -10.03 1.30
C GLY A 479 13.07 -9.73 -0.05
N ILE A 480 14.31 -10.20 -0.28
CA ILE A 480 15.06 -10.05 -1.52
C ILE A 480 15.02 -11.39 -2.30
N PRO A 481 14.76 -11.40 -3.62
CA PRO A 481 14.62 -12.63 -4.40
C PRO A 481 15.94 -13.35 -4.70
N PHE A 482 17.07 -12.80 -4.26
CA PHE A 482 18.40 -13.39 -4.39
C PHE A 482 19.15 -13.26 -3.07
N TRP A 483 20.15 -14.13 -2.89
CA TRP A 483 20.94 -14.14 -1.67
C TRP A 483 21.94 -12.98 -1.66
N THR A 484 21.91 -12.18 -0.60
CA THR A 484 22.95 -11.23 -0.21
C THR A 484 22.95 -11.19 1.32
N PRO A 485 24.07 -10.98 2.02
CA PRO A 485 24.06 -11.02 3.46
C PRO A 485 23.27 -9.83 4.02
N GLN A 486 22.46 -10.09 5.04
CA GLN A 486 21.85 -9.03 5.84
C GLN A 486 22.98 -8.23 6.51
N HIS A 487 23.03 -6.92 6.24
CA HIS A 487 23.95 -6.04 6.92
C HIS A 487 23.55 -5.92 8.40
N LEU A 488 24.54 -6.00 9.30
CA LEU A 488 24.30 -5.79 10.74
C LEU A 488 23.86 -4.36 11.01
N LEU A 489 24.56 -3.42 10.36
CA LEU A 489 24.16 -2.04 10.19
C LEU A 489 24.31 -1.73 8.72
N ASN A 490 23.27 -1.14 8.13
CA ASN A 490 23.28 -0.80 6.72
C ASN A 490 24.48 0.12 6.39
N PRO A 491 25.23 -0.11 5.30
CA PRO A 491 26.37 0.71 4.93
C PRO A 491 26.05 2.20 4.93
N GLY A 492 26.98 3.05 5.37
CA GLY A 492 26.75 4.50 5.48
C GLY A 492 25.92 4.95 6.68
N THR A 493 25.54 4.04 7.58
CA THR A 493 24.96 4.35 8.90
C THR A 493 26.09 4.55 9.92
N PRO A 494 26.05 5.55 10.81
CA PRO A 494 27.09 5.72 11.82
C PRO A 494 27.14 4.55 12.81
N LEU A 495 28.34 4.08 13.16
CA LEU A 495 28.52 3.00 14.13
C LEU A 495 28.25 3.46 15.56
N LYS A 496 28.52 4.74 15.86
CA LYS A 496 28.29 5.35 17.17
C LYS A 496 27.46 6.64 17.02
N PRO A 497 26.19 6.65 17.48
CA PRO A 497 25.48 7.90 17.72
C PRO A 497 26.21 8.63 18.83
N ASP A 498 26.52 9.90 18.64
CA ASP A 498 26.74 10.79 19.77
C ASP A 498 26.17 12.17 19.43
N ALA A 499 26.15 13.06 20.42
CA ALA A 499 25.67 14.42 20.25
C ALA A 499 26.50 15.25 19.26
N LYS A 500 27.64 14.74 18.77
CA LYS A 500 28.52 15.40 17.80
C LYS A 500 28.36 14.82 16.39
N LEU A 501 27.46 13.86 16.19
CA LEU A 501 27.21 13.28 14.88
C LEU A 501 26.69 14.36 13.93
N PRO A 502 27.37 14.63 12.79
CA PRO A 502 26.90 15.61 11.83
C PRO A 502 25.49 15.30 11.35
N THR A 503 24.63 16.33 11.26
CA THR A 503 23.26 16.20 10.74
C THR A 503 23.20 15.42 9.43
N LEU A 504 24.21 15.55 8.56
CA LEU A 504 24.39 14.79 7.31
C LEU A 504 24.20 13.27 7.46
N PHE A 505 24.65 12.68 8.58
CA PHE A 505 24.57 11.24 8.86
C PHE A 505 23.44 10.87 9.83
N THR A 506 22.57 11.82 10.15
CA THR A 506 21.34 11.52 10.89
C THR A 506 20.26 11.00 9.96
N PRO A 507 19.38 10.09 10.42
CA PRO A 507 18.25 9.64 9.62
C PRO A 507 17.29 10.78 9.27
N LEU A 508 16.65 10.68 8.11
CA LEU A 508 15.58 11.59 7.68
C LEU A 508 14.33 10.79 7.33
N THR A 509 13.28 10.94 8.13
CA THR A 509 11.97 10.33 7.88
C THR A 509 11.12 11.23 7.01
N ILE A 510 10.62 10.69 5.91
CA ILE A 510 9.66 11.33 5.02
C ILE A 510 8.50 10.37 4.83
N ARG A 511 7.32 10.75 5.34
CA ARG A 511 6.14 9.87 5.41
C ARG A 511 6.49 8.50 6.05
N GLY A 512 6.25 7.39 5.36
CA GLY A 512 6.52 6.03 5.85
C GLY A 512 7.95 5.55 5.64
N ASN A 513 8.82 6.34 5.01
CA ASN A 513 10.17 5.92 4.63
C ASN A 513 11.24 6.65 5.44
N VAL A 514 12.30 5.92 5.81
CA VAL A 514 13.43 6.46 6.57
C VAL A 514 14.71 6.36 5.76
N LEU A 515 15.28 7.50 5.40
CA LEU A 515 16.62 7.56 4.82
C LEU A 515 17.63 7.38 5.97
N ARG A 516 18.59 6.47 5.81
CA ARG A 516 19.64 6.20 6.82
C ARG A 516 20.63 7.37 7.03
N ASN A 517 20.72 8.25 6.05
CA ASN A 517 21.49 9.51 6.08
C ASN A 517 20.90 10.48 5.04
N ARG A 518 21.35 11.73 5.04
CA ARG A 518 20.80 12.80 4.20
C ARG A 518 21.49 12.93 2.84
N ILE A 519 22.15 11.85 2.37
CA ILE A 519 22.89 11.82 1.11
C ILE A 519 22.13 10.99 0.08
N ILE A 520 21.69 11.65 -0.97
CA ILE A 520 20.87 11.07 -2.04
C ILE A 520 21.69 11.04 -3.34
N VAL A 521 21.64 9.93 -4.07
CA VAL A 521 22.17 9.88 -5.44
C VAL A 521 21.14 10.50 -6.38
N ALA A 522 21.51 11.60 -7.03
CA ALA A 522 20.64 12.27 -7.99
C ALA A 522 20.35 11.38 -9.22
N PRO A 523 19.19 11.55 -9.89
CA PRO A 523 18.91 10.87 -11.14
C PRO A 523 19.91 11.29 -12.23
N MET A 524 20.63 10.33 -12.81
CA MET A 524 21.66 10.56 -13.82
C MET A 524 21.46 9.63 -15.01
N CYS A 525 21.15 10.18 -16.18
CA CYS A 525 20.91 9.37 -17.36
C CYS A 525 22.15 8.55 -17.76
N GLN A 526 21.99 7.23 -17.87
CA GLN A 526 23.03 6.28 -18.25
C GLN A 526 22.99 5.95 -19.75
N TYR A 527 21.82 6.10 -20.39
CA TYR A 527 21.63 5.81 -21.82
C TYR A 527 21.97 4.35 -22.19
N SER A 528 21.54 3.40 -21.34
CA SER A 528 21.95 1.98 -21.40
C SER A 528 20.80 0.98 -21.58
N THR A 529 19.69 1.41 -22.19
CA THR A 529 18.57 0.51 -22.55
C THR A 529 18.57 0.14 -24.04
N ALA A 530 17.86 -0.93 -24.39
CA ALA A 530 17.66 -1.29 -25.78
C ALA A 530 16.88 -0.17 -26.52
N PRO A 531 17.31 0.22 -27.74
CA PRO A 531 16.63 1.28 -28.49
C PRO A 531 15.35 0.80 -29.20
N SER A 532 15.19 -0.51 -29.36
CA SER A 532 14.07 -1.17 -30.05
C SER A 532 13.88 -2.61 -29.55
N GLY A 533 12.78 -3.24 -29.96
CA GLY A 533 12.49 -4.64 -29.64
C GLY A 533 11.72 -4.81 -28.32
N PRO A 534 11.60 -6.05 -27.82
CA PRO A 534 10.79 -6.35 -26.63
C PRO A 534 11.34 -5.70 -25.35
N ASP A 535 12.66 -5.48 -25.26
CA ASP A 535 13.31 -4.90 -24.09
C ASP A 535 13.41 -3.35 -24.15
N ILE A 536 12.64 -2.72 -25.03
CA ILE A 536 12.70 -1.27 -25.25
C ILE A 536 12.41 -0.48 -23.95
N GLY A 537 13.36 0.38 -23.58
CA GLY A 537 13.26 1.18 -22.35
C GLY A 537 13.33 0.37 -21.05
N ALA A 538 13.51 -0.95 -21.09
CA ALA A 538 13.68 -1.76 -19.90
C ALA A 538 15.09 -1.57 -19.30
N LEU A 539 15.17 -1.48 -17.97
CA LEU A 539 16.46 -1.44 -17.28
C LEU A 539 17.19 -2.78 -17.45
N THR A 540 18.48 -2.66 -17.74
CA THR A 540 19.39 -3.78 -18.02
C THR A 540 20.29 -4.08 -16.81
N PRO A 541 21.02 -5.22 -16.80
CA PRO A 541 22.01 -5.52 -15.76
C PRO A 541 23.06 -4.42 -15.51
N TYR A 542 23.31 -3.56 -16.50
CA TYR A 542 24.13 -2.35 -16.33
C TYR A 542 23.63 -1.47 -15.17
N HIS A 543 22.32 -1.26 -15.08
CA HIS A 543 21.70 -0.39 -14.07
C HIS A 543 21.76 -1.04 -12.69
N ILE A 544 21.57 -2.37 -12.62
CA ILE A 544 21.72 -3.15 -11.38
C ILE A 544 23.12 -2.96 -10.82
N THR A 545 24.15 -3.14 -11.64
CA THR A 545 25.55 -2.98 -11.24
C THR A 545 25.84 -1.55 -10.81
N THR A 546 25.41 -0.56 -11.59
CA THR A 546 25.76 0.85 -11.35
C THR A 546 25.06 1.40 -10.11
N LEU A 547 23.74 1.28 -10.04
CA LEU A 547 22.93 1.84 -8.95
C LEU A 547 23.07 1.01 -7.67
N GLY A 548 23.21 -0.32 -7.79
CA GLY A 548 23.51 -1.21 -6.67
C GLY A 548 24.83 -0.87 -6.00
N HIS A 549 25.84 -0.44 -6.76
CA HIS A 549 27.14 -0.04 -6.21
C HIS A 549 27.06 1.24 -5.36
N TYR A 550 26.21 2.20 -5.73
CA TYR A 550 25.97 3.39 -4.91
C TYR A 550 25.24 3.05 -3.61
N ALA A 551 24.25 2.16 -3.67
CA ALA A 551 23.52 1.66 -2.51
C ALA A 551 24.45 0.88 -1.57
N LEU A 552 25.28 -0.02 -2.11
CA LEU A 552 26.28 -0.79 -1.38
C LEU A 552 27.24 0.13 -0.60
N LYS A 553 27.58 1.29 -1.18
CA LYS A 553 28.58 2.20 -0.62
C LYS A 553 28.01 3.35 0.20
N GLY A 554 26.76 3.23 0.65
CA GLY A 554 26.26 3.97 1.81
C GLY A 554 25.26 5.09 1.52
N ALA A 555 24.86 5.32 0.27
CA ALA A 555 23.85 6.34 -0.05
C ALA A 555 22.50 6.06 0.64
N GLY A 556 21.79 7.07 1.13
CA GLY A 556 20.50 6.89 1.81
C GLY A 556 19.34 6.55 0.87
N LEU A 557 19.34 7.17 -0.32
CA LEU A 557 18.37 6.97 -1.40
C LEU A 557 19.10 7.02 -2.73
N VAL A 558 18.76 6.12 -3.64
CA VAL A 558 19.34 6.05 -4.99
C VAL A 558 18.24 6.19 -6.04
N PHE A 559 18.32 7.23 -6.87
CA PHE A 559 17.38 7.41 -7.97
C PHE A 559 17.78 6.64 -9.22
N ILE A 560 16.83 5.87 -9.75
CA ILE A 560 16.76 5.50 -11.16
C ILE A 560 16.60 6.79 -11.97
N GLU A 561 17.34 6.86 -13.07
CA GLU A 561 17.39 8.03 -13.96
C GLU A 561 16.03 8.40 -14.57
N ALA A 562 15.98 9.58 -15.21
CA ALA A 562 14.81 10.09 -15.93
C ALA A 562 14.20 9.01 -16.85
N SER A 563 13.04 8.50 -16.45
CA SER A 563 12.37 7.38 -17.10
C SER A 563 11.11 7.88 -17.80
N GLY A 564 11.04 7.65 -19.11
CA GLY A 564 9.94 8.11 -19.95
C GLY A 564 8.59 7.55 -19.51
N VAL A 565 7.61 8.43 -19.27
CA VAL A 565 6.21 8.04 -19.03
C VAL A 565 5.48 7.64 -20.33
N GLN A 566 6.03 8.04 -21.48
CA GLN A 566 5.63 7.67 -22.83
C GLN A 566 6.88 7.31 -23.66
N PRO A 567 6.77 6.51 -24.74
CA PRO A 567 7.91 6.14 -25.59
C PRO A 567 8.65 7.34 -26.19
N ASN A 568 7.92 8.37 -26.64
CA ASN A 568 8.44 9.62 -27.19
C ASN A 568 8.90 10.62 -26.09
N GLY A 569 8.59 10.33 -24.83
CA GLY A 569 9.02 11.11 -23.66
C GLY A 569 10.46 10.89 -23.25
N ARG A 570 11.18 9.96 -23.88
CA ARG A 570 12.60 9.72 -23.63
C ARG A 570 13.49 10.86 -24.14
N ILE A 571 14.71 10.98 -23.64
CA ILE A 571 15.71 11.92 -24.20
C ILE A 571 16.33 11.31 -25.45
N SER A 572 16.87 10.09 -25.31
CA SER A 572 17.39 9.29 -26.41
C SER A 572 16.69 7.93 -26.52
N PRO A 573 16.84 7.22 -27.65
CA PRO A 573 16.32 5.85 -27.77
C PRO A 573 16.82 4.90 -26.68
N ASN A 574 17.99 5.18 -26.08
CA ASN A 574 18.60 4.36 -25.04
C ASN A 574 18.26 4.82 -23.61
N CYS A 575 17.33 5.76 -23.44
CA CYS A 575 16.79 6.09 -22.13
C CYS A 575 15.75 5.06 -21.68
N PRO A 576 15.64 4.81 -20.37
CA PRO A 576 14.61 3.94 -19.84
C PRO A 576 13.21 4.56 -19.90
N GLY A 577 12.21 3.72 -19.65
CA GLY A 577 10.88 4.20 -19.35
C GLY A 577 10.03 3.19 -18.61
N ILE A 578 8.79 3.60 -18.34
CA ILE A 578 7.83 2.86 -17.53
C ILE A 578 6.39 3.08 -18.05
N TRP A 579 6.26 3.13 -19.38
CA TRP A 579 5.00 3.30 -20.11
C TRP A 579 4.23 1.98 -20.32
N SER A 580 4.90 0.82 -20.18
CA SER A 580 4.34 -0.52 -20.32
C SER A 580 4.69 -1.40 -19.11
N ASP A 581 3.88 -2.43 -18.88
CA ASP A 581 4.14 -3.45 -17.84
C ASP A 581 5.41 -4.26 -18.14
N ASP A 582 5.85 -4.31 -19.40
CA ASP A 582 7.08 -5.02 -19.82
C ASP A 582 8.36 -4.45 -19.16
N GLN A 583 8.30 -3.21 -18.66
CA GLN A 583 9.45 -2.54 -18.03
C GLN A 583 9.53 -2.80 -16.53
N ILE A 584 8.45 -3.28 -15.91
CA ILE A 584 8.36 -3.55 -14.47
C ILE A 584 9.46 -4.52 -14.00
N PRO A 585 9.76 -5.64 -14.69
CA PRO A 585 10.80 -6.57 -14.23
C PRO A 585 12.19 -5.94 -14.10
N GLY A 586 12.57 -5.08 -15.05
CA GLY A 586 13.86 -4.38 -15.02
C GLY A 586 13.94 -3.38 -13.85
N VAL A 587 12.87 -2.61 -13.64
CA VAL A 587 12.76 -1.67 -12.50
C VAL A 587 12.81 -2.44 -11.17
N LYS A 588 12.08 -3.55 -11.08
CA LYS A 588 12.07 -4.41 -9.89
C LYS A 588 13.45 -4.96 -9.56
N ALA A 589 14.19 -5.45 -10.55
CA ALA A 589 15.53 -5.99 -10.33
C ALA A 589 16.48 -4.94 -9.74
N VAL A 590 16.39 -3.68 -10.19
CA VAL A 590 17.17 -2.56 -9.63
C VAL A 590 16.69 -2.22 -8.22
N ALA A 591 15.39 -2.09 -8.00
CA ALA A 591 14.83 -1.78 -6.69
C ALA A 591 15.19 -2.83 -5.63
N ASP A 592 15.08 -4.11 -5.99
CA ASP A 592 15.48 -5.23 -5.13
C ASP A 592 16.98 -5.16 -4.79
N MET A 593 17.85 -4.84 -5.76
CA MET A 593 19.30 -4.67 -5.53
C MET A 593 19.64 -3.48 -4.63
N VAL A 594 18.99 -2.34 -4.81
CA VAL A 594 19.20 -1.17 -3.95
C VAL A 594 18.75 -1.45 -2.51
N ARG A 595 17.56 -2.04 -2.35
CA ARG A 595 16.98 -2.39 -1.05
C ARG A 595 17.77 -3.49 -0.34
N SER A 596 18.34 -4.43 -1.08
CA SER A 596 19.18 -5.48 -0.50
C SER A 596 20.44 -4.92 0.17
N GLN A 597 20.85 -3.69 -0.17
CA GLN A 597 21.97 -2.98 0.46
C GLN A 597 21.51 -1.95 1.50
N GLY A 598 20.21 -1.93 1.84
CA GLY A 598 19.64 -1.09 2.89
C GLY A 598 19.49 0.40 2.53
N ALA A 599 19.50 0.74 1.24
CA ALA A 599 19.12 2.06 0.74
C ALA A 599 17.69 2.02 0.20
N LEU A 600 17.04 3.18 0.09
CA LEU A 600 15.78 3.32 -0.62
C LEU A 600 16.02 3.44 -2.13
N CYS A 601 15.10 2.92 -2.94
CA CYS A 601 15.11 3.07 -4.39
C CYS A 601 14.10 4.15 -4.83
N GLY A 602 14.58 5.20 -5.47
CA GLY A 602 13.75 6.23 -6.08
C GLY A 602 13.64 6.06 -7.59
N MET A 603 12.60 6.61 -8.21
CA MET A 603 12.50 6.70 -9.67
C MET A 603 12.05 8.09 -10.09
N GLN A 604 12.82 8.71 -10.99
CA GLN A 604 12.43 9.99 -11.59
C GLN A 604 11.59 9.74 -12.84
N LEU A 605 10.31 10.10 -12.78
CA LEU A 605 9.40 10.06 -13.93
C LEU A 605 9.61 11.32 -14.77
N ALA A 606 9.70 11.15 -16.10
CA ALA A 606 10.09 12.23 -16.99
C ALA A 606 9.40 12.19 -18.37
N HIS A 607 9.38 13.36 -19.01
CA HIS A 607 9.09 13.53 -20.42
C HIS A 607 9.98 14.64 -21.00
N ALA A 608 10.85 14.33 -21.96
CA ALA A 608 11.87 15.26 -22.47
C ALA A 608 11.33 16.39 -23.38
N GLY A 609 10.15 16.19 -23.98
CA GLY A 609 9.48 17.22 -24.78
C GLY A 609 10.34 17.66 -25.97
N ARG A 610 10.54 18.97 -26.18
CA ARG A 610 11.34 19.51 -27.32
C ARG A 610 12.83 19.15 -27.31
N LYS A 611 13.32 18.53 -26.23
CA LYS A 611 14.69 18.03 -26.10
C LYS A 611 14.78 16.50 -26.28
N SER A 612 13.68 15.86 -26.70
CA SER A 612 13.63 14.42 -27.00
C SER A 612 14.22 14.09 -28.37
N SER A 613 14.33 12.81 -28.68
CA SER A 613 14.82 12.27 -29.95
C SER A 613 16.24 12.73 -30.31
N THR A 614 17.15 12.72 -29.34
CA THR A 614 18.59 12.93 -29.54
C THR A 614 19.36 11.62 -29.36
N VAL A 615 20.57 11.50 -29.90
CA VAL A 615 21.46 10.36 -29.59
C VAL A 615 22.12 10.52 -28.22
N PRO A 616 22.65 9.44 -27.60
CA PRO A 616 23.40 9.55 -26.35
C PRO A 616 24.59 10.53 -26.44
N PRO A 617 24.96 11.23 -25.35
CA PRO A 617 26.01 12.25 -25.37
C PRO A 617 27.37 11.76 -25.88
N PHE A 618 27.76 10.52 -25.57
CA PHE A 618 29.02 9.94 -26.04
C PHE A 618 29.01 9.59 -27.54
N ILE A 619 27.84 9.43 -28.16
CA ILE A 619 27.71 9.33 -29.62
C ILE A 619 27.79 10.73 -30.23
N ALA A 620 27.06 11.70 -29.67
CA ALA A 620 27.14 13.10 -30.14
C ALA A 620 28.57 13.67 -30.08
N ALA A 621 29.34 13.29 -29.04
CA ALA A 621 30.74 13.68 -28.89
C ALA A 621 31.64 13.20 -30.04
N GLN A 622 31.32 12.07 -30.71
CA GLN A 622 32.06 11.61 -31.89
C GLN A 622 31.91 12.56 -33.07
N PHE A 623 30.80 13.30 -33.13
CA PHE A 623 30.54 14.38 -34.08
C PHE A 623 31.07 15.74 -33.59
N LYS A 624 31.77 15.80 -32.44
CA LYS A 624 32.21 17.03 -31.77
C LYS A 624 31.06 18.01 -31.49
N LYS A 625 29.85 17.48 -31.27
CA LYS A 625 28.64 18.25 -31.01
C LYS A 625 28.12 17.96 -29.59
N GLY A 626 27.48 18.95 -28.97
CA GLY A 626 26.84 18.78 -27.67
C GLY A 626 25.56 17.94 -27.71
N SER A 627 24.91 17.88 -28.88
CA SER A 627 23.76 17.02 -29.17
C SER A 627 23.74 16.69 -30.66
N VAL A 628 23.19 15.53 -31.01
CA VAL A 628 22.90 15.13 -32.39
C VAL A 628 21.50 14.50 -32.40
N ARG A 629 20.73 14.79 -33.44
CA ARG A 629 19.39 14.24 -33.64
C ARG A 629 19.43 12.72 -33.84
N ALA A 630 18.52 11.99 -33.19
CA ALA A 630 18.24 10.60 -33.53
C ALA A 630 17.25 10.57 -34.72
N THR A 631 17.64 10.01 -35.85
CA THR A 631 16.75 9.82 -37.01
C THR A 631 15.91 8.56 -36.84
N LYS A 632 14.91 8.33 -37.70
CA LYS A 632 14.09 7.09 -37.65
C LYS A 632 14.95 5.84 -37.80
N GLU A 633 15.98 5.89 -38.64
CA GLU A 633 16.95 4.80 -38.86
C GLU A 633 17.78 4.51 -37.60
N ASN A 634 17.97 5.52 -36.76
CA ASN A 634 18.62 5.43 -35.46
C ASN A 634 17.61 5.39 -34.30
N TYR A 635 16.39 4.86 -34.56
CA TYR A 635 15.33 4.64 -33.57
C TYR A 635 14.77 5.91 -32.90
N GLY A 636 15.02 7.08 -33.49
CA GLY A 636 14.41 8.34 -33.10
C GLY A 636 12.98 8.53 -33.62
N TRP A 637 12.34 9.60 -33.17
CA TRP A 637 10.94 9.94 -33.46
C TRP A 637 10.82 11.41 -33.90
N PRO A 638 11.41 11.80 -35.03
CA PRO A 638 11.47 13.19 -35.47
C PRO A 638 10.10 13.86 -35.62
N GLU A 639 9.06 13.09 -35.96
CA GLU A 639 7.70 13.58 -36.19
C GLU A 639 6.86 13.66 -34.91
N ASP A 640 7.36 13.14 -33.79
CA ASP A 640 6.63 13.04 -32.52
C ASP A 640 7.42 13.66 -31.35
N VAL A 641 8.30 14.60 -31.66
CA VAL A 641 8.86 15.53 -30.66
C VAL A 641 7.76 16.53 -30.30
N VAL A 642 7.44 16.66 -29.01
CA VAL A 642 6.30 17.48 -28.54
C VAL A 642 6.70 18.54 -27.52
N SER A 643 5.92 19.61 -27.40
CA SER A 643 6.13 20.66 -26.38
C SER A 643 4.85 21.45 -26.10
N ALA A 644 4.94 22.45 -25.22
CA ALA A 644 3.85 23.38 -24.96
C ALA A 644 3.48 24.18 -26.23
N SER A 645 4.49 24.66 -26.97
CA SER A 645 4.35 25.37 -28.24
C SER A 645 5.20 24.68 -29.32
N GLY A 646 4.84 24.84 -30.59
CA GLY A 646 5.42 24.04 -31.68
C GLY A 646 5.78 24.84 -32.93
N GLY A 647 6.58 24.24 -33.80
CA GLY A 647 7.15 24.85 -35.00
C GLY A 647 8.66 25.04 -34.93
N GLU A 648 9.26 25.43 -36.05
CA GLU A 648 10.73 25.62 -36.19
C GLU A 648 11.29 26.68 -35.24
N ASP A 649 10.50 27.70 -34.88
CA ASP A 649 10.90 28.74 -33.92
C ASP A 649 11.08 28.19 -32.49
N PHE A 650 10.56 26.98 -32.22
CA PHE A 650 10.62 26.34 -30.90
C PHE A 650 11.67 25.22 -30.80
N VAL A 651 12.48 25.00 -31.83
CA VAL A 651 13.63 24.09 -31.75
C VAL A 651 14.58 24.58 -30.64
N TRP A 652 15.07 23.67 -29.80
CA TRP A 652 15.81 24.05 -28.60
C TRP A 652 17.07 24.86 -28.87
N ASP A 653 17.87 24.49 -29.89
CA ASP A 653 19.12 25.17 -30.25
C ASP A 653 18.92 26.32 -31.26
N GLY A 654 17.68 26.62 -31.64
CA GLY A 654 17.34 27.65 -32.62
C GLY A 654 17.77 27.31 -34.06
N LYS A 655 18.21 26.08 -34.33
CA LYS A 655 18.60 25.64 -35.67
C LYS A 655 17.46 24.85 -36.29
N ARG A 656 17.15 25.11 -37.55
CA ARG A 656 16.06 24.44 -38.25
C ARG A 656 16.26 22.92 -38.29
N SER A 657 15.17 22.17 -38.35
CA SER A 657 15.19 20.69 -38.39
C SER A 657 15.97 20.10 -39.57
N ASP A 658 16.15 20.86 -40.66
CA ASP A 658 16.92 20.51 -41.86
C ASP A 658 18.41 20.93 -41.79
N ASP A 659 18.81 21.73 -40.78
CA ASP A 659 20.18 22.19 -40.60
C ASP A 659 21.05 21.05 -40.01
N PRO A 660 22.09 20.56 -40.71
CA PRO A 660 22.96 19.49 -40.22
C PRO A 660 23.75 19.88 -38.95
N GLU A 661 23.89 21.18 -38.65
CA GLU A 661 24.52 21.68 -37.44
C GLU A 661 23.59 21.69 -36.22
N GLY A 662 22.30 21.37 -36.41
CA GLY A 662 21.30 21.23 -35.36
C GLY A 662 21.33 19.88 -34.65
N GLY A 663 21.06 19.92 -33.35
CA GLY A 663 20.99 18.75 -32.47
C GLY A 663 19.57 18.35 -32.07
N TYR A 664 18.55 19.15 -32.41
CA TYR A 664 17.16 18.98 -31.94
C TYR A 664 16.15 19.17 -33.07
N TYR A 665 15.02 18.47 -33.01
CA TYR A 665 13.92 18.65 -33.97
C TYR A 665 12.94 19.71 -33.50
N ALA A 666 12.19 20.29 -34.44
CA ALA A 666 11.07 21.16 -34.12
C ALA A 666 9.97 20.37 -33.39
N PRO A 667 9.49 20.84 -32.23
CA PRO A 667 8.39 20.18 -31.54
C PRO A 667 7.05 20.49 -32.21
N ARG A 668 6.10 19.58 -32.09
CA ARG A 668 4.67 19.83 -32.27
C ARG A 668 4.06 20.32 -30.96
N ALA A 669 3.13 21.28 -31.03
CA ALA A 669 2.37 21.69 -29.86
C ALA A 669 1.38 20.60 -29.45
N LEU A 670 1.35 20.23 -28.17
CA LEU A 670 0.37 19.28 -27.64
C LEU A 670 -1.04 19.89 -27.71
N SER A 671 -2.02 19.09 -28.11
CA SER A 671 -3.44 19.42 -27.97
C SER A 671 -3.92 19.26 -26.52
N LYS A 672 -5.07 19.84 -26.18
CA LYS A 672 -5.65 19.69 -24.82
C LYS A 672 -5.95 18.23 -24.46
N ASP A 673 -6.36 17.43 -25.43
CA ASP A 673 -6.68 16.02 -25.18
C ASP A 673 -5.40 15.18 -24.99
N GLU A 674 -4.34 15.48 -25.74
CA GLU A 674 -3.02 14.88 -25.49
C GLU A 674 -2.46 15.29 -24.12
N ILE A 675 -2.68 16.53 -23.68
CA ILE A 675 -2.29 16.97 -22.33
C ILE A 675 -3.03 16.16 -21.25
N LYS A 676 -4.35 15.94 -21.40
CA LYS A 676 -5.12 15.10 -20.48
C LYS A 676 -4.64 13.66 -20.47
N GLN A 677 -4.35 13.09 -21.65
CA GLN A 677 -3.82 11.74 -21.74
C GLN A 677 -2.45 11.64 -21.09
N LEU A 678 -1.58 12.62 -21.34
CA LEU A 678 -0.27 12.70 -20.71
C LEU A 678 -0.38 12.65 -19.18
N VAL A 679 -1.30 13.41 -18.57
CA VAL A 679 -1.54 13.35 -17.11
C VAL A 679 -1.89 11.93 -16.64
N GLN A 680 -2.71 11.19 -17.40
CA GLN A 680 -3.02 9.79 -17.08
C GLN A 680 -1.80 8.88 -17.25
N ASP A 681 -0.96 9.13 -18.24
CA ASP A 681 0.25 8.35 -18.47
C ASP A 681 1.28 8.54 -17.34
N TRP A 682 1.37 9.74 -16.75
CA TRP A 682 2.15 9.98 -15.52
C TRP A 682 1.60 9.18 -14.33
N ALA A 683 0.28 9.11 -14.16
CA ALA A 683 -0.34 8.29 -13.10
C ALA A 683 -0.10 6.79 -13.34
N ALA A 684 -0.26 6.31 -14.58
CA ALA A 684 -0.01 4.91 -14.95
C ALA A 684 1.47 4.53 -14.74
N ALA A 685 2.40 5.42 -15.10
CA ALA A 685 3.83 5.27 -14.82
C ALA A 685 4.09 5.14 -13.31
N ALA A 686 3.47 5.99 -12.48
CA ALA A 686 3.58 5.91 -11.02
C ALA A 686 3.06 4.57 -10.46
N VAL A 687 1.90 4.10 -10.94
CA VAL A 687 1.35 2.78 -10.55
C VAL A 687 2.35 1.65 -10.87
N ARG A 688 2.97 1.68 -12.05
CA ARG A 688 3.97 0.67 -12.45
C ARG A 688 5.24 0.76 -11.62
N SER A 689 5.72 1.96 -11.29
CA SER A 689 6.85 2.16 -10.37
C SER A 689 6.56 1.57 -8.99
N VAL A 690 5.37 1.82 -8.43
CA VAL A 690 4.93 1.22 -7.15
C VAL A 690 4.91 -0.30 -7.24
N LYS A 691 4.31 -0.85 -8.30
CA LYS A 691 4.25 -2.30 -8.56
C LYS A 691 5.64 -2.93 -8.70
N ALA A 692 6.62 -2.19 -9.21
CA ALA A 692 8.01 -2.63 -9.31
C ALA A 692 8.78 -2.57 -7.97
N GLY A 693 8.20 -2.00 -6.90
CA GLY A 693 8.83 -1.91 -5.59
C GLY A 693 9.73 -0.68 -5.39
N VAL A 694 9.50 0.38 -6.18
CA VAL A 694 10.12 1.71 -5.96
C VAL A 694 9.57 2.30 -4.65
N ASP A 695 10.44 2.92 -3.86
CA ASP A 695 10.12 3.50 -2.56
C ASP A 695 9.76 4.99 -2.65
N VAL A 696 10.29 5.73 -3.64
CA VAL A 696 10.12 7.18 -3.81
C VAL A 696 9.91 7.54 -5.28
N ILE A 697 8.93 8.40 -5.58
CA ILE A 697 8.71 8.92 -6.94
C ILE A 697 9.14 10.38 -6.99
N GLU A 698 9.91 10.77 -8.02
CA GLU A 698 10.23 12.17 -8.32
C GLU A 698 9.64 12.60 -9.66
N ILE A 699 8.93 13.73 -9.67
CA ILE A 699 8.42 14.35 -10.90
C ILE A 699 9.50 15.24 -11.50
N HIS A 700 9.89 15.00 -12.76
CA HIS A 700 10.87 15.84 -13.43
C HIS A 700 10.25 17.10 -14.06
N GLY A 701 10.26 18.21 -13.31
CA GLY A 701 9.81 19.53 -13.72
C GLY A 701 10.93 20.52 -14.10
N ALA A 702 12.10 20.04 -14.52
CA ALA A 702 13.32 20.84 -14.63
C ALA A 702 14.03 20.69 -15.98
N HIS A 703 15.18 21.34 -16.13
CA HIS A 703 16.20 21.14 -17.18
C HIS A 703 15.75 21.36 -18.62
N GLY A 704 14.61 22.03 -18.80
CA GLY A 704 14.07 22.37 -20.11
C GLY A 704 13.35 21.21 -20.74
N TYR A 705 12.96 20.20 -19.96
CA TYR A 705 12.08 19.12 -20.38
C TYR A 705 10.61 19.54 -20.27
N LEU A 706 9.67 18.64 -20.58
CA LEU A 706 8.30 19.02 -20.95
C LEU A 706 7.61 19.88 -19.90
N ILE A 707 7.62 19.49 -18.63
CA ILE A 707 6.99 20.30 -17.57
C ILE A 707 7.66 21.67 -17.48
N HIS A 708 9.00 21.76 -17.49
CA HIS A 708 9.71 23.05 -17.49
C HIS A 708 9.36 23.89 -18.73
N GLN A 709 9.15 23.26 -19.90
CA GLN A 709 8.72 23.96 -21.11
C GLN A 709 7.33 24.57 -20.97
N PHE A 710 6.41 23.94 -20.22
CA PHE A 710 5.10 24.52 -19.86
C PHE A 710 5.23 25.63 -18.81
N LEU A 711 6.13 25.46 -17.84
CA LEU A 711 6.37 26.46 -16.79
C LEU A 711 6.95 27.74 -17.37
N SER A 712 7.94 27.69 -18.25
CA SER A 712 8.62 28.89 -18.74
C SER A 712 7.76 29.68 -19.75
N PRO A 713 7.61 31.00 -19.58
CA PRO A 713 6.92 31.86 -20.55
C PRO A 713 7.73 32.06 -21.84
N ILE A 714 9.01 31.68 -21.88
CA ILE A 714 9.83 31.72 -23.11
C ILE A 714 9.37 30.64 -24.08
N THR A 715 9.14 29.44 -23.56
CA THR A 715 8.82 28.24 -24.35
C THR A 715 7.33 27.93 -24.44
N ASN A 716 6.53 28.47 -23.53
CA ASN A 716 5.09 28.35 -23.54
C ASN A 716 4.42 29.64 -24.03
N GLN A 717 4.17 29.71 -25.34
CA GLN A 717 3.43 30.78 -26.00
C GLN A 717 1.96 30.39 -26.27
N ARG A 718 1.43 29.41 -25.53
CA ARG A 718 0.03 29.00 -25.71
C ARG A 718 -0.91 30.12 -25.23
N THR A 719 -2.06 30.23 -25.90
CA THR A 719 -3.13 31.17 -25.58
C THR A 719 -4.34 30.50 -24.94
N ASP A 720 -4.27 29.20 -24.69
CA ASP A 720 -5.32 28.44 -24.01
C ASP A 720 -5.06 28.32 -22.49
N ASP A 721 -5.84 27.47 -21.81
CA ASP A 721 -5.80 27.31 -20.36
C ASP A 721 -4.47 26.73 -19.83
N TYR A 722 -3.53 26.39 -20.71
CA TYR A 722 -2.20 25.88 -20.36
C TYR A 722 -1.06 26.86 -20.66
N GLY A 723 -1.33 28.10 -21.09
CA GLY A 723 -0.30 29.14 -21.29
C GLY A 723 -0.72 30.55 -20.90
N GLY A 724 0.21 31.51 -21.05
CA GLY A 724 0.04 32.89 -20.62
C GLY A 724 0.28 33.08 -19.12
N SER A 725 -0.79 33.11 -18.33
CA SER A 725 -0.71 33.39 -16.88
C SER A 725 0.11 32.34 -16.12
N PHE A 726 0.56 32.70 -14.91
CA PHE A 726 1.27 31.77 -14.03
C PHE A 726 0.41 30.53 -13.71
N GLU A 727 -0.88 30.72 -13.45
CA GLU A 727 -1.83 29.66 -13.11
C GLU A 727 -2.00 28.68 -14.29
N ASN A 728 -2.04 29.20 -15.51
CA ASN A 728 -2.17 28.37 -16.71
C ASN A 728 -0.88 27.63 -17.01
N ARG A 729 0.28 28.29 -16.95
CA ARG A 729 1.61 27.66 -17.15
C ARG A 729 1.89 26.56 -16.13
N THR A 730 1.43 26.72 -14.88
CA THR A 730 1.60 25.73 -13.80
C THR A 730 0.52 24.63 -13.80
N ARG A 731 -0.54 24.76 -14.61
CA ARG A 731 -1.69 23.84 -14.60
C ARG A 731 -1.31 22.38 -14.85
N LEU A 732 -0.47 22.13 -15.87
CA LEU A 732 -0.01 20.77 -16.19
C LEU A 732 0.69 20.11 -14.99
N LEU A 733 1.60 20.83 -14.34
CA LEU A 733 2.31 20.33 -13.16
C LEU A 733 1.33 20.01 -12.03
N VAL A 734 0.38 20.90 -11.76
CA VAL A 734 -0.65 20.69 -10.73
C VAL A 734 -1.51 19.46 -11.03
N GLU A 735 -1.93 19.28 -12.28
CA GLU A 735 -2.71 18.12 -12.72
C GLU A 735 -1.92 16.82 -12.56
N ILE A 736 -0.63 16.81 -12.92
CA ILE A 736 0.26 15.65 -12.74
C ILE A 736 0.45 15.30 -11.26
N ILE A 737 0.71 16.29 -10.39
CA ILE A 737 0.88 16.06 -8.95
C ILE A 737 -0.39 15.41 -8.37
N LYS A 738 -1.57 15.95 -8.71
CA LYS A 738 -2.85 15.40 -8.25
C LYS A 738 -3.08 13.98 -8.75
N ALA A 739 -2.80 13.72 -10.02
CA ALA A 739 -2.99 12.40 -10.62
C ALA A 739 -2.06 11.35 -10.00
N ILE A 740 -0.79 11.69 -9.75
CA ILE A 740 0.15 10.79 -9.08
C ILE A 740 -0.25 10.57 -7.63
N ARG A 741 -0.54 11.63 -6.85
CA ARG A 741 -0.94 11.48 -5.45
C ARG A 741 -2.20 10.64 -5.26
N ALA A 742 -3.10 10.61 -6.24
CA ALA A 742 -4.31 9.80 -6.20
C ALA A 742 -4.07 8.29 -6.36
N VAL A 743 -2.91 7.87 -6.87
CA VAL A 743 -2.62 6.46 -7.21
C VAL A 743 -1.46 5.85 -6.45
N ILE A 744 -0.60 6.66 -5.82
CA ILE A 744 0.51 6.16 -5.00
C ILE A 744 0.08 6.01 -3.53
N PRO A 745 0.67 5.09 -2.75
CA PRO A 745 0.35 4.92 -1.34
C PRO A 745 0.50 6.22 -0.54
N GLU A 746 -0.37 6.43 0.47
CA GLU A 746 -0.27 7.63 1.32
C GLU A 746 1.08 7.73 2.03
N SER A 747 1.68 6.60 2.39
CA SER A 747 2.99 6.49 3.04
C SER A 747 4.18 6.75 2.11
N MET A 748 4.00 6.76 0.78
CA MET A 748 5.07 6.91 -0.20
C MET A 748 5.44 8.39 -0.41
N PRO A 749 6.71 8.78 -0.28
CA PRO A 749 7.17 10.14 -0.59
C PRO A 749 7.02 10.50 -2.07
N LEU A 750 6.52 11.71 -2.33
CA LEU A 750 6.49 12.33 -3.65
C LEU A 750 7.45 13.52 -3.71
N PHE A 751 8.45 13.43 -4.56
CA PHE A 751 9.43 14.49 -4.79
C PHE A 751 9.09 15.26 -6.07
N LEU A 752 9.52 16.52 -6.12
CA LEU A 752 9.41 17.35 -7.32
C LEU A 752 10.77 17.99 -7.58
N ARG A 753 11.29 17.84 -8.80
CA ARG A 753 12.50 18.53 -9.23
C ARG A 753 12.15 19.72 -10.11
N LEU A 754 12.60 20.92 -9.75
CA LEU A 754 12.40 22.13 -10.55
C LEU A 754 13.72 22.79 -10.95
N SER A 755 13.71 23.42 -12.13
CA SER A 755 14.69 24.45 -12.42
C SER A 755 14.21 25.74 -11.78
N SER A 756 14.84 26.13 -10.69
CA SER A 756 14.40 27.23 -9.84
C SER A 756 14.57 28.61 -10.47
N THR A 757 15.41 28.68 -11.49
CA THR A 757 15.52 29.80 -12.42
C THR A 757 16.04 29.25 -13.75
N GLU A 758 15.66 29.86 -14.87
CA GLU A 758 16.20 29.54 -16.19
C GLU A 758 17.38 30.44 -16.62
N TRP A 759 17.76 31.42 -15.81
CA TRP A 759 18.90 32.34 -16.05
C TRP A 759 18.77 33.15 -17.34
N MET A 760 17.55 33.64 -17.62
CA MET A 760 17.22 34.34 -18.86
C MET A 760 16.84 35.81 -18.66
N ASP A 761 16.79 36.32 -17.42
CA ASP A 761 16.24 37.65 -17.10
C ASP A 761 16.93 38.78 -17.89
N ASP A 762 18.24 38.68 -18.10
CA ASP A 762 19.04 39.67 -18.84
C ASP A 762 19.17 39.39 -20.35
N THR A 763 18.55 38.32 -20.85
CA THR A 763 18.60 37.95 -22.27
C THR A 763 17.44 38.58 -23.04
N GLU A 764 17.60 38.77 -24.36
CA GLU A 764 16.52 39.30 -25.21
C GLU A 764 15.21 38.49 -25.11
N PRO A 765 15.22 37.15 -25.17
CA PRO A 765 13.99 36.37 -24.98
C PRO A 765 13.34 36.57 -23.61
N GLY A 766 14.13 36.66 -22.54
CA GLY A 766 13.63 36.87 -21.18
C GLY A 766 13.03 38.26 -20.98
N LYS A 767 13.68 39.32 -21.52
CA LYS A 767 13.11 40.68 -21.49
C LYS A 767 11.81 40.80 -22.29
N ARG A 768 11.69 40.05 -23.39
CA ARG A 768 10.51 40.08 -24.26
C ARG A 768 9.33 39.31 -23.68
N ASN A 769 9.57 38.09 -23.17
CA ASN A 769 8.51 37.15 -22.80
C ASN A 769 8.35 36.97 -21.28
N GLY A 770 9.26 37.54 -20.47
CA GLY A 770 9.46 37.13 -19.09
C GLY A 770 10.33 35.87 -19.00
N SER A 771 10.66 35.47 -17.77
CA SER A 771 11.55 34.35 -17.45
C SER A 771 10.99 33.59 -16.24
N TRP A 772 11.23 32.29 -16.18
CA TRP A 772 10.97 31.50 -14.98
C TRP A 772 12.07 31.76 -13.95
N ASP A 773 11.71 32.39 -12.84
CA ASP A 773 12.62 32.87 -11.80
C ASP A 773 12.38 32.18 -10.44
N VAL A 774 13.19 32.57 -9.46
CA VAL A 774 13.15 32.00 -8.10
C VAL A 774 11.81 32.31 -7.42
N ASP A 775 11.22 33.48 -7.65
CA ASP A 775 9.93 33.87 -7.08
C ASP A 775 8.78 33.03 -7.64
N SER A 776 8.79 32.77 -8.95
CA SER A 776 7.87 31.82 -9.60
C SER A 776 7.99 30.43 -8.99
N THR A 777 9.23 29.99 -8.71
CA THR A 777 9.50 28.71 -8.06
C THR A 777 8.95 28.68 -6.63
N ILE A 778 9.22 29.69 -5.80
CA ILE A 778 8.66 29.79 -4.44
C ILE A 778 7.13 29.71 -4.47
N ARG A 779 6.50 30.43 -5.42
CA ARG A 779 5.04 30.43 -5.56
C ARG A 779 4.49 29.06 -5.91
N VAL A 780 5.07 28.35 -6.88
CA VAL A 780 4.60 27.00 -7.25
C VAL A 780 4.95 25.97 -6.17
N SER A 781 6.06 26.13 -5.46
CA SER A 781 6.46 25.27 -4.34
C SER A 781 5.48 25.34 -3.17
N LYS A 782 4.92 26.52 -2.87
CA LYS A 782 3.84 26.65 -1.87
C LYS A 782 2.60 25.85 -2.27
N ILE A 783 2.22 25.90 -3.55
CA ILE A 783 1.10 25.12 -4.11
C ILE A 783 1.40 23.62 -4.09
N ALA A 784 2.59 23.22 -4.53
CA ALA A 784 3.01 21.82 -4.57
C ALA A 784 3.03 21.18 -3.17
N SER A 785 3.48 21.93 -2.16
CA SER A 785 3.44 21.50 -0.76
C SER A 785 2.02 21.21 -0.29
N ASP A 786 1.04 22.04 -0.66
CA ASP A 786 -0.37 21.85 -0.28
C ASP A 786 -1.01 20.66 -1.00
N LEU A 787 -0.48 20.29 -2.17
CA LEU A 787 -0.92 19.13 -2.94
C LEU A 787 -0.27 17.82 -2.51
N GLY A 788 0.58 17.84 -1.47
CA GLY A 788 1.20 16.64 -0.91
C GLY A 788 2.53 16.25 -1.56
N VAL A 789 3.25 17.20 -2.16
CA VAL A 789 4.68 17.02 -2.48
C VAL A 789 5.49 17.17 -1.20
N ASP A 790 6.36 16.20 -0.93
CA ASP A 790 7.06 16.07 0.35
C ASP A 790 8.47 16.67 0.31
N LEU A 791 9.09 16.72 -0.87
CA LEU A 791 10.42 17.31 -1.06
C LEU A 791 10.55 18.01 -2.42
N LEU A 792 11.19 19.18 -2.42
CA LEU A 792 11.62 19.88 -3.62
C LEU A 792 13.12 19.69 -3.87
N ASP A 793 13.50 19.06 -4.98
CA ASP A 793 14.88 19.03 -5.50
C ASP A 793 15.15 20.30 -6.30
N VAL A 794 15.99 21.18 -5.74
CA VAL A 794 16.24 22.54 -6.22
C VAL A 794 17.39 22.54 -7.23
N SER A 795 17.06 22.53 -8.52
CA SER A 795 18.02 22.66 -9.62
C SER A 795 17.83 24.00 -10.36
N SER A 796 18.38 24.14 -11.57
CA SER A 796 18.23 25.36 -12.40
C SER A 796 18.56 25.12 -13.88
N GLY A 797 18.16 26.04 -14.74
CA GLY A 797 18.57 26.12 -16.14
C GLY A 797 18.07 24.99 -17.04
N GLY A 798 18.67 24.89 -18.21
CA GLY A 798 18.46 23.86 -19.24
C GLY A 798 17.42 24.19 -20.30
N ASN A 799 16.64 25.26 -20.13
CA ASN A 799 15.50 25.56 -21.01
C ASN A 799 15.90 26.22 -22.33
N HIS A 800 16.95 27.04 -22.35
CA HIS A 800 17.33 27.82 -23.53
C HIS A 800 18.86 27.95 -23.67
N PRO A 801 19.44 27.93 -24.88
CA PRO A 801 20.89 27.97 -25.09
C PRO A 801 21.54 29.32 -24.74
N GLN A 802 20.78 30.42 -24.74
CA GLN A 802 21.29 31.76 -24.36
C GLN A 802 21.37 32.00 -22.84
N GLN A 803 20.96 31.03 -22.01
CA GLN A 803 21.02 31.14 -20.56
C GLN A 803 22.44 31.46 -20.09
N LYS A 804 22.57 32.36 -19.12
CA LYS A 804 23.87 32.76 -18.57
C LYS A 804 24.03 32.22 -17.16
N ILE A 805 24.58 31.03 -17.05
CA ILE A 805 24.80 30.37 -15.75
C ILE A 805 26.21 30.66 -15.27
N ASN A 806 26.35 31.34 -14.14
CA ASN A 806 27.65 31.53 -13.50
C ASN A 806 28.03 30.33 -12.63
N MET A 807 28.34 29.20 -13.26
CA MET A 807 28.62 27.93 -12.58
C MET A 807 29.93 27.90 -11.80
N PHE A 808 30.92 28.72 -12.18
CA PHE A 808 32.30 28.62 -11.68
C PHE A 808 32.71 29.77 -10.76
N ASP A 809 32.13 30.97 -10.89
CA ASP A 809 32.45 32.08 -9.96
C ASP A 809 31.64 31.98 -8.66
N SER A 810 30.65 31.10 -8.58
CA SER A 810 29.93 30.81 -7.33
C SER A 810 29.72 29.30 -7.17
N LYS A 811 30.57 28.66 -6.37
CA LYS A 811 30.44 27.24 -5.97
C LYS A 811 29.11 26.94 -5.24
N ASP A 812 28.32 27.97 -4.91
CA ASP A 812 27.08 27.90 -4.10
C ASP A 812 25.80 28.36 -4.83
N TYR A 813 25.81 28.46 -6.16
CA TYR A 813 24.69 29.11 -6.87
C TYR A 813 23.33 28.42 -6.65
N GLN A 814 23.28 27.09 -6.61
CA GLN A 814 22.05 26.32 -6.34
C GLN A 814 21.75 26.14 -4.85
N THR A 815 22.79 26.04 -4.00
CA THR A 815 22.62 25.88 -2.55
C THR A 815 22.06 27.16 -1.91
N LYS A 816 22.47 28.34 -2.40
CA LYS A 816 21.89 29.64 -2.00
C LYS A 816 20.42 29.77 -2.38
N ILE A 817 20.05 29.32 -3.59
CA ILE A 817 18.65 29.29 -4.04
C ILE A 817 17.84 28.31 -3.17
N ALA A 818 18.38 27.13 -2.87
CA ALA A 818 17.75 26.16 -1.97
C ALA A 818 17.51 26.76 -0.58
N ALA A 819 18.50 27.45 -0.02
CA ALA A 819 18.38 28.14 1.27
C ALA A 819 17.29 29.21 1.26
N GLN A 820 17.20 30.01 0.18
CA GLN A 820 16.14 31.00 0.02
C GLN A 820 14.76 30.34 -0.02
N ILE A 821 14.55 29.35 -0.88
CA ILE A 821 13.25 28.67 -1.00
C ILE A 821 12.87 27.99 0.31
N ARG A 822 13.83 27.36 0.99
CA ARG A 822 13.62 26.72 2.30
C ARG A 822 13.10 27.72 3.33
N ARG A 823 13.74 28.87 3.46
CA ARG A 823 13.32 29.92 4.38
C ARG A 823 11.90 30.39 4.07
N GLU A 824 11.61 30.69 2.82
CA GLU A 824 10.30 31.18 2.35
C GLU A 824 9.16 30.17 2.57
N LEU A 825 9.43 28.87 2.41
CA LEU A 825 8.46 27.82 2.71
C LEU A 825 8.23 27.66 4.21
N ARG A 826 9.29 27.71 5.02
CA ARG A 826 9.18 27.62 6.48
C ARG A 826 8.43 28.82 7.07
N GLU A 827 8.72 30.03 6.60
CA GLU A 827 7.98 31.25 6.98
C GLU A 827 6.50 31.17 6.57
N ALA A 828 6.20 30.53 5.44
CA ALA A 828 4.83 30.27 5.01
C ALA A 828 4.16 29.05 5.69
N GLY A 829 4.82 28.43 6.68
CA GLY A 829 4.29 27.27 7.43
C GLY A 829 4.15 26.00 6.59
N LYS A 830 4.89 25.86 5.49
CA LYS A 830 4.80 24.71 4.59
C LYS A 830 5.70 23.55 5.05
N PRO A 831 5.18 22.30 5.10
CA PRO A 831 5.92 21.15 5.60
C PRO A 831 6.95 20.58 4.60
N MET A 832 6.85 20.92 3.30
CA MET A 832 7.73 20.38 2.26
C MET A 832 9.21 20.59 2.59
N LEU A 833 10.01 19.54 2.42
CA LEU A 833 11.46 19.54 2.62
C LEU A 833 12.20 20.07 1.39
N ILE A 834 13.44 20.51 1.57
CA ILE A 834 14.29 21.01 0.49
C ILE A 834 15.53 20.13 0.31
N GLY A 835 15.75 19.68 -0.92
CA GLY A 835 16.99 19.04 -1.36
C GLY A 835 17.85 20.02 -2.16
N ALA A 836 19.14 20.11 -1.82
CA ALA A 836 20.11 20.89 -2.59
C ALA A 836 20.95 19.99 -3.49
N VAL A 837 21.16 20.43 -4.73
CA VAL A 837 22.02 19.76 -5.73
C VAL A 837 22.99 20.79 -6.33
N GLY A 838 24.12 20.32 -6.87
CA GLY A 838 25.02 21.14 -7.68
C GLY A 838 26.42 21.27 -7.10
N LEU A 839 27.40 20.67 -7.78
CA LEU A 839 28.84 20.76 -7.46
C LEU A 839 29.21 20.46 -5.99
N ILE A 840 28.41 19.63 -5.31
CA ILE A 840 28.74 19.12 -3.98
C ILE A 840 29.79 18.01 -4.14
N THR A 841 31.03 18.31 -3.78
CA THR A 841 32.16 17.37 -3.92
C THR A 841 32.93 17.12 -2.64
N GLU A 842 32.98 18.12 -1.75
CA GLU A 842 33.73 18.04 -0.49
C GLU A 842 32.84 17.67 0.70
N ALA A 843 33.47 17.07 1.71
CA ALA A 843 32.78 16.53 2.88
C ALA A 843 32.22 17.64 3.78
N GLU A 844 33.01 18.69 3.97
CA GLU A 844 32.68 19.87 4.77
C GLU A 844 31.53 20.64 4.11
N GLN A 845 31.59 20.82 2.78
CA GLN A 845 30.50 21.41 2.01
C GLN A 845 29.20 20.63 2.17
N ALA A 846 29.26 19.29 2.08
CA ALA A 846 28.09 18.43 2.27
C ALA A 846 27.48 18.54 3.67
N ARG A 847 28.31 18.60 4.72
CA ARG A 847 27.90 18.82 6.10
C ARG A 847 27.23 20.18 6.27
N ASP A 848 27.90 21.24 5.84
CA ASP A 848 27.50 22.63 6.12
C ASP A 848 26.17 23.01 5.47
N ILE A 849 25.79 22.34 4.36
CA ILE A 849 24.50 22.53 3.71
C ILE A 849 23.32 22.13 4.62
N VAL A 850 23.48 21.11 5.46
CA VAL A 850 22.41 20.53 6.28
C VAL A 850 22.53 20.81 7.78
N SER A 851 23.68 21.30 8.25
CA SER A 851 23.94 21.56 9.68
C SER A 851 23.46 22.93 10.16
N THR A 852 23.27 23.04 11.48
CA THR A 852 22.98 24.31 12.20
C THR A 852 24.27 24.92 12.77
N SER A 853 24.25 26.22 13.12
CA SER A 853 25.43 26.96 13.62
C SER A 853 26.21 26.32 14.78
N ALA A 854 25.56 25.56 15.68
CA ALA A 854 26.25 24.93 16.81
C ALA A 854 27.11 23.70 16.43
N GLU A 855 26.83 23.07 15.29
CA GLU A 855 27.55 21.87 14.82
C GLU A 855 28.78 22.24 13.98
N ALA A 856 28.74 23.38 13.28
CA ALA A 856 29.82 23.84 12.41
C ALA A 856 31.04 24.40 13.18
N GLU A 857 30.82 24.95 14.38
CA GLU A 857 31.86 25.58 15.23
C GLU A 857 32.55 24.59 16.18
N GLY A 858 31.97 23.41 16.44
CA GLY A 858 32.45 22.45 17.46
C GLY A 858 33.57 21.49 17.02
N GLN A 859 34.05 21.59 15.77
CA GLN A 859 35.13 20.77 15.21
C GLN A 859 36.20 21.67 14.59
N ASP A 860 37.08 22.22 15.44
CA ASP A 860 38.28 22.94 15.01
C ASP A 860 39.14 22.04 14.11
N SER A 861 39.20 22.37 12.81
CA SER A 861 40.11 21.74 11.87
C SER A 861 41.54 22.17 12.21
N LYS A 862 42.42 21.22 12.56
CA LYS A 862 43.86 21.44 12.49
C LYS A 862 44.23 21.71 11.03
N HIS A 863 44.42 22.98 10.70
CA HIS A 863 44.93 23.41 9.40
C HIS A 863 46.39 22.96 9.23
N ASP A 864 46.65 22.14 8.22
CA ASP A 864 47.97 22.03 7.61
C ASP A 864 48.16 23.23 6.66
N GLY A 865 49.33 23.87 6.77
CA GLY A 865 49.62 25.22 6.30
C GLY A 865 49.85 25.35 4.80
N SER A 866 48.88 25.00 3.96
CA SER A 866 48.93 25.34 2.53
C SER A 866 47.57 25.59 1.89
N THR A 867 46.77 26.54 2.40
CA THR A 867 45.67 27.22 1.64
C THR A 867 45.07 28.37 2.46
N GLY A 868 45.88 29.38 2.79
CA GLY A 868 45.42 30.55 3.56
C GLY A 868 44.45 31.49 2.83
N GLU A 869 44.32 31.37 1.50
CA GLU A 869 43.47 32.28 0.71
C GLU A 869 42.05 31.75 0.48
N GLU A 870 41.83 30.43 0.39
CA GLU A 870 40.49 29.87 0.18
C GLU A 870 39.66 29.84 1.48
N ALA A 871 40.28 29.58 2.63
CA ALA A 871 39.62 29.61 3.93
C ALA A 871 39.18 31.04 4.33
N ALA A 872 40.01 32.04 4.05
CA ALA A 872 39.70 33.44 4.29
C ALA A 872 38.62 34.00 3.33
N ALA A 873 38.52 33.45 2.11
CA ALA A 873 37.45 33.77 1.17
C ALA A 873 36.09 33.18 1.60
N ALA A 874 36.08 31.99 2.22
CA ALA A 874 34.87 31.38 2.78
C ALA A 874 34.32 32.18 3.98
N GLU A 875 35.23 32.71 4.82
CA GLU A 875 34.87 33.54 5.98
C GLU A 875 34.27 34.90 5.57
N LYS A 876 34.85 35.58 4.58
CA LYS A 876 34.36 36.89 4.09
C LYS A 876 33.04 36.84 3.30
N MET A 877 32.55 35.66 2.94
CA MET A 877 31.30 35.50 2.15
C MET A 877 30.06 35.13 2.98
N THR A 878 30.16 35.10 4.31
CA THR A 878 29.04 34.77 5.22
C THR A 878 28.55 35.96 6.06
N ASP A 879 28.40 37.14 5.45
CA ASP A 879 27.69 38.26 6.08
C ASP A 879 26.16 38.08 5.95
N ALA A 880 25.59 37.28 6.84
CA ALA A 880 24.18 37.35 7.19
C ALA A 880 24.07 37.46 8.71
N LYS A 881 23.73 38.66 9.18
CA LYS A 881 23.39 38.93 10.58
C LYS A 881 22.15 38.10 10.97
N GLY A 882 22.38 36.98 11.65
CA GLY A 882 21.35 36.08 12.18
C GLY A 882 21.88 34.63 12.15
N GLY A 883 21.87 33.92 13.28
CA GLY A 883 22.51 32.60 13.44
C GLY A 883 22.26 31.63 12.27
N LYS A 884 23.30 30.94 11.79
CA LYS A 884 23.28 30.13 10.55
C LYS A 884 22.21 29.01 10.61
N THR A 885 21.12 29.20 9.87
CA THR A 885 20.10 28.18 9.60
C THR A 885 20.53 27.23 8.46
N PRO A 886 20.15 25.93 8.48
CA PRO A 886 20.48 24.99 7.41
C PRO A 886 19.96 25.44 6.03
N MET A 887 20.79 25.24 5.00
CA MET A 887 20.44 25.60 3.62
C MET A 887 19.45 24.60 2.98
N ALA A 888 19.58 23.31 3.32
CA ALA A 888 18.70 22.26 2.85
C ALA A 888 18.46 21.20 3.94
N ASP A 889 17.44 20.36 3.75
CA ASP A 889 17.15 19.24 4.64
C ASP A 889 17.91 17.96 4.22
N CYS A 890 18.32 17.86 2.95
CA CYS A 890 19.23 16.83 2.43
C CYS A 890 20.02 17.30 1.21
N ILE A 891 21.02 16.52 0.80
CA ILE A 891 21.81 16.77 -0.40
C ILE A 891 21.60 15.71 -1.47
N LEU A 892 21.59 16.14 -2.72
CA LEU A 892 21.60 15.29 -3.90
C LEU A 892 22.94 15.44 -4.61
N VAL A 893 23.60 14.31 -4.86
CA VAL A 893 24.94 14.28 -5.44
C VAL A 893 24.90 13.45 -6.72
N ALA A 894 25.49 14.01 -7.79
CA ALA A 894 25.47 13.42 -9.13
C ALA A 894 26.87 12.95 -9.55
N ARG A 895 27.59 13.80 -10.30
CA ARG A 895 28.91 13.51 -10.91
C ARG A 895 29.93 12.90 -9.96
N GLN A 896 29.91 13.28 -8.69
CA GLN A 896 30.84 12.74 -7.70
C GLN A 896 30.65 11.23 -7.52
N PHE A 897 29.41 10.71 -7.47
CA PHE A 897 29.16 9.27 -7.38
C PHE A 897 29.62 8.49 -8.61
N MET A 898 29.57 9.09 -9.80
CA MET A 898 30.08 8.43 -11.02
C MET A 898 31.60 8.29 -11.02
N ARG A 899 32.32 9.21 -10.36
CA ARG A 899 33.79 9.16 -10.25
C ARG A 899 34.26 8.36 -9.04
N GLU A 900 33.54 8.51 -7.94
CA GLU A 900 33.88 7.99 -6.63
C GLU A 900 32.63 7.39 -5.98
N PRO A 901 32.29 6.13 -6.29
CA PRO A 901 31.08 5.53 -5.76
C PRO A 901 31.12 5.31 -4.23
N GLU A 902 32.30 5.30 -3.61
CA GLU A 902 32.51 5.21 -2.15
C GLU A 902 32.46 6.55 -1.43
N TRP A 903 32.01 7.59 -2.13
CA TRP A 903 32.05 8.96 -1.63
C TRP A 903 31.42 9.12 -0.24
N VAL A 904 30.30 8.46 0.06
CA VAL A 904 29.69 8.51 1.40
C VAL A 904 30.64 8.02 2.49
N LEU A 905 31.31 6.89 2.27
CA LEU A 905 32.27 6.31 3.21
C LEU A 905 33.48 7.23 3.38
N LYS A 906 33.92 7.88 2.30
CA LYS A 906 35.02 8.85 2.33
C LYS A 906 34.63 10.15 3.03
N VAL A 907 33.40 10.63 2.86
CA VAL A 907 32.88 11.81 3.58
C VAL A 907 32.81 11.51 5.07
N GLY A 908 32.30 10.33 5.47
CA GLY A 908 32.31 9.91 6.87
C GLY A 908 33.72 9.87 7.43
N TRP A 909 34.65 9.25 6.69
CA TRP A 909 36.06 9.20 7.05
C TRP A 909 36.68 10.60 7.23
N LYS A 910 36.53 11.50 6.25
CA LYS A 910 37.03 12.90 6.33
C LYS A 910 36.45 13.67 7.52
N LEU A 911 35.16 13.47 7.83
CA LEU A 911 34.47 14.12 8.95
C LEU A 911 34.70 13.42 10.30
N GLY A 912 35.54 12.38 10.36
CA GLY A 912 35.81 11.62 11.58
C GLY A 912 34.63 10.76 12.07
N VAL A 913 33.64 10.51 11.20
CA VAL A 913 32.46 9.68 11.49
C VAL A 913 32.74 8.23 11.10
N ASP A 914 32.74 7.34 12.09
CA ASP A 914 32.92 5.91 11.86
C ASP A 914 31.63 5.29 11.30
N LEU A 915 31.54 5.14 9.98
CA LEU A 915 30.37 4.57 9.30
C LEU A 915 30.45 3.04 9.18
N ALA A 916 29.29 2.39 9.17
CA ALA A 916 29.15 0.99 8.79
C ALA A 916 29.57 0.79 7.33
N TRP A 917 30.35 -0.27 7.08
CA TRP A 917 30.74 -0.71 5.75
C TRP A 917 29.94 -1.94 5.37
N PRO A 918 29.87 -2.30 4.07
CA PRO A 918 29.42 -3.63 3.68
C PRO A 918 30.18 -4.70 4.45
N ASN A 919 29.46 -5.68 5.00
CA ASN A 919 30.05 -6.75 5.81
C ASN A 919 31.27 -7.40 5.13
N GLN A 920 31.18 -7.58 3.81
CA GLN A 920 32.20 -8.17 2.95
C GLN A 920 33.46 -7.29 2.81
N PHE A 921 33.35 -5.98 3.02
CA PHE A 921 34.41 -4.99 2.80
C PHE A 921 35.09 -4.55 4.11
N ASN A 922 34.80 -5.19 5.24
CA ASN A 922 35.39 -4.83 6.54
C ASN A 922 36.93 -4.88 6.57
N ARG A 923 37.59 -5.61 5.65
CA ARG A 923 39.05 -5.71 5.56
C ARG A 923 39.71 -4.59 4.73
N VAL A 924 38.93 -3.75 4.06
CA VAL A 924 39.42 -2.69 3.16
C VAL A 924 39.01 -1.29 3.63
N ARG A 925 38.67 -1.13 4.91
CA ARG A 925 38.31 0.17 5.50
C ARG A 925 39.47 1.14 5.40
N PHE A 926 39.16 2.43 5.23
CA PHE A 926 40.17 3.48 5.30
C PHE A 926 40.90 3.45 6.66
N PRO A 927 42.23 3.69 6.70
CA PRO A 927 42.95 3.84 7.96
C PRO A 927 42.37 5.01 8.76
N LYS A 928 42.41 4.94 10.10
CA LYS A 928 41.93 6.06 10.93
C LYS A 928 42.80 7.31 10.68
N LEU A 929 42.15 8.46 10.48
CA LEU A 929 42.81 9.77 10.36
C LEU A 929 43.45 10.21 11.69
#